data_AF-U5HFS5-F1
#
_entry.id   AF-U5HFS5-F1
#
_cell.length_a   1.000
_cell.length_b   1.000
_cell.length_c   1.000
_cell.angle_alpha   90.00
_cell.angle_beta   90.00
_cell.angle_gamma   90.00
#
_symmetry.space_group_name_H-M   'P 1'
#
loop_
_entity.id
_entity.type
_entity.pdbx_description
1 polymer ?
#
loop_
_entity_poly.entity_id
_entity_poly.type
_entity_poly.pdbx_seq_one_letter_code
_entity_poly.pdbx_strand_id
1 'polypeptide(L)'
;MTTPPHTPTWPSSFPREVRLTPHSIPSYPPSQASTTASPHQNHMVLQLDPARSSSGPGTASTGVGMGVGTSSSATSTPQSPYGEFEAYASHDESTSPMLRPTSPSWVGTRSPSPPYTLPIASGPSSRPPSTSHTTTRRSSISDPKWGAPNPASTLSPWILKRKSWIVLLPLALVSLTYASSSRRGGAYSASSHGAGRRISTSPPSFDRWRLNGEQGAAAHSGTSNVDGDLGVEPQRLRHHWWKPQEILDDEGNLWPKQGKNGSKIRTEKGNVFIYRNDFGGTWDARTDSLRARCQADTPPLSTKWDYSKQTISGVNFGGWLTPEPFITPHLYEPYLAFEQEAVDEYTLSVHLGNKLKATLTHHYETFITEKDFAEVAGAGLNWVRIPLSYWAIETQEGEPFLAHVSWTYFLKAVEWARKYGLRINLDLHTVPGSSNGWNHSGKSGTVNLMNGVMGIANAERTLNIVRSLARFISLPVNRNIIPMFSVLNEPYLNVIGHAALRPLYVKLYDTVRAESGFGDGNGPVIVYHDGFKGTAVWHGFMKGSDRVALDSHRYLCFRTPNTDPLPVQSIKPCVNWMRHFNRTMRSFGISMVAEWSIATNDCGRFVNGVHVGTRFEGTYGDPKIVAAAEPGACEFWEDSTQWSKQMKLNLQDIALAHMDAFQNWFYWTWKTGPSLLHPDRPANPMWSYRHGLLNGYIPKNPRVFPGFCRRQFERFNRTQEKTYHFSGQLLNWQAGLGKNPGSEMDRGGYEWPPEKIGLGTFEGQQLSVKDLPRWSKTGKNSPLPWPKGLYRPRPKSTGEVDRVEEPWYEPIEGCVYPDAYSGVGEHVAIPDGTKCGASAF
;
A
#
# COMPACT_ATOMS: atom_id res chain seq x y z
N MET A 1 9.91 37.01 60.66
CA MET A 1 9.11 38.25 60.85
C MET A 1 7.97 38.24 59.84
N THR A 2 6.70 38.54 60.14
CA THR A 2 5.92 38.40 61.40
C THR A 2 4.47 38.77 61.09
N THR A 3 3.56 37.78 61.09
CA THR A 3 2.08 37.90 61.26
C THR A 3 1.26 38.73 60.23
N PRO A 4 -0.07 38.47 60.08
CA PRO A 4 -0.98 39.16 59.15
C PRO A 4 -1.74 40.30 59.89
N PRO A 5 -3.09 40.58 59.86
CA PRO A 5 -4.29 39.72 59.66
C PRO A 5 -5.45 40.31 58.79
N HIS A 6 -6.59 39.59 58.77
CA HIS A 6 -8.00 40.05 58.60
C HIS A 6 -8.83 39.84 57.30
N THR A 7 -9.94 39.12 57.53
CA THR A 7 -11.26 38.98 56.86
C THR A 7 -12.12 40.27 56.97
N PRO A 8 -13.32 40.45 56.32
CA PRO A 8 -14.38 39.49 55.91
C PRO A 8 -14.77 39.60 54.38
N THR A 9 -15.96 39.35 53.80
CA THR A 9 -17.38 39.21 54.26
C THR A 9 -18.26 38.37 53.28
N TRP A 10 -19.60 38.54 53.34
CA TRP A 10 -20.74 37.90 52.62
C TRP A 10 -21.86 38.99 52.43
N PRO A 11 -23.09 38.76 51.88
CA PRO A 11 -23.71 37.60 51.16
C PRO A 11 -24.53 37.93 49.87
N SER A 12 -25.10 36.87 49.25
CA SER A 12 -26.35 36.85 48.41
C SER A 12 -26.28 37.40 46.96
N SER A 13 -27.12 36.98 45.99
CA SER A 13 -28.40 36.21 46.03
C SER A 13 -28.62 35.23 44.83
N PHE A 14 -29.70 34.42 44.90
CA PHE A 14 -30.22 33.44 43.90
C PHE A 14 -31.34 34.10 43.00
N PRO A 15 -31.92 33.51 41.90
CA PRO A 15 -32.31 32.08 41.76
C PRO A 15 -32.40 31.36 40.37
N ARG A 16 -32.24 30.01 40.43
CA ARG A 16 -33.00 28.90 39.77
C ARG A 16 -32.88 28.57 38.26
N GLU A 17 -33.23 27.30 37.99
CA GLU A 17 -33.17 26.55 36.73
C GLU A 17 -34.52 26.51 35.99
N VAL A 18 -34.52 26.10 34.70
CA VAL A 18 -35.66 25.48 34.01
C VAL A 18 -35.19 24.29 33.16
N ARG A 19 -35.89 23.16 33.22
CA ARG A 19 -35.75 22.02 32.28
C ARG A 19 -36.75 22.16 31.13
N LEU A 20 -36.44 21.59 29.96
CA LEU A 20 -37.42 21.39 28.88
C LEU A 20 -37.52 19.91 28.47
N THR A 21 -38.75 19.50 28.14
CA THR A 21 -39.14 18.17 27.66
C THR A 21 -39.38 18.18 26.15
N PRO A 22 -39.29 17.03 25.46
CA PRO A 22 -39.49 16.96 24.00
C PRO A 22 -40.97 17.10 23.62
N HIS A 23 -41.23 17.74 22.47
CA HIS A 23 -42.57 17.79 21.86
C HIS A 23 -42.56 17.31 20.40
N SER A 24 -43.70 16.75 20.01
CA SER A 24 -44.03 16.19 18.69
C SER A 24 -44.31 17.26 17.64
N ILE A 25 -44.08 16.93 16.36
CA ILE A 25 -44.49 17.73 15.18
C ILE A 25 -45.56 16.93 14.40
N PRO A 26 -46.66 17.55 13.92
CA PRO A 26 -47.85 16.83 13.42
C PRO A 26 -47.86 16.57 11.91
N SER A 27 -48.79 15.72 11.48
CA SER A 27 -49.23 15.49 10.10
C SER A 27 -50.66 16.01 9.90
N TYR A 28 -51.00 16.54 8.70
CA TYR A 28 -52.37 16.63 8.12
C TYR A 28 -52.33 17.12 6.63
N PRO A 29 -53.44 17.21 5.84
CA PRO A 29 -53.60 16.39 4.62
C PRO A 29 -53.65 17.20 3.28
N PRO A 30 -53.96 16.60 2.10
CA PRO A 30 -53.76 17.23 0.78
C PRO A 30 -55.02 17.89 0.17
N SER A 31 -54.85 18.53 -0.99
CA SER A 31 -55.93 19.05 -1.85
C SER A 31 -55.84 18.53 -3.30
N GLN A 32 -57.00 18.42 -3.95
CA GLN A 32 -57.19 18.22 -5.40
C GLN A 32 -57.42 19.62 -6.06
N ALA A 33 -57.51 19.83 -7.39
CA ALA A 33 -58.11 19.03 -8.47
C ALA A 33 -57.49 19.41 -9.85
N SER A 34 -57.37 18.50 -10.85
CA SER A 34 -58.36 18.10 -11.91
C SER A 34 -58.56 19.16 -13.02
N THR A 35 -58.82 18.88 -14.32
CA THR A 35 -58.95 17.67 -15.19
C THR A 35 -58.20 17.97 -16.53
N THR A 36 -58.15 17.20 -17.64
CA THR A 36 -58.80 15.98 -18.22
C THR A 36 -57.68 15.07 -18.80
N ALA A 37 -57.82 14.03 -19.65
CA ALA A 37 -58.94 13.34 -20.32
C ALA A 37 -58.64 11.80 -20.38
N SER A 38 -59.53 10.97 -20.95
CA SER A 38 -59.50 9.50 -20.81
C SER A 38 -60.09 8.76 -22.05
N PRO A 39 -60.52 7.47 -22.03
CA PRO A 39 -59.67 6.31 -22.39
C PRO A 39 -60.28 5.30 -23.41
N HIS A 40 -59.54 4.24 -23.76
CA HIS A 40 -60.06 2.92 -24.18
C HIS A 40 -58.99 1.80 -23.98
N GLN A 41 -59.27 0.49 -24.00
CA GLN A 41 -60.24 -0.31 -23.21
C GLN A 41 -59.96 -1.83 -23.33
N ASN A 42 -59.75 -2.52 -22.20
CA ASN A 42 -60.07 -3.94 -21.87
C ASN A 42 -59.63 -5.18 -22.71
N HIS A 43 -59.68 -6.32 -21.98
CA HIS A 43 -59.67 -7.74 -22.39
C HIS A 43 -58.30 -8.40 -22.70
N MET A 44 -58.04 -9.67 -22.34
CA MET A 44 -58.86 -10.66 -21.60
C MET A 44 -58.02 -11.60 -20.70
N VAL A 45 -58.68 -12.35 -19.82
CA VAL A 45 -58.10 -13.35 -18.91
C VAL A 45 -58.14 -14.74 -19.54
N LEU A 46 -57.10 -15.57 -19.30
CA LEU A 46 -57.27 -17.03 -19.15
C LEU A 46 -56.10 -17.65 -18.35
N GLN A 47 -56.37 -18.78 -17.71
CA GLN A 47 -55.50 -19.51 -16.78
C GLN A 47 -55.76 -21.00 -16.99
N LEU A 48 -54.73 -21.86 -17.07
CA LEU A 48 -54.79 -23.32 -16.79
C LEU A 48 -53.39 -23.98 -16.85
N ASP A 49 -53.22 -24.98 -15.99
CA ASP A 49 -52.07 -25.91 -15.81
C ASP A 49 -52.57 -27.36 -16.10
N PRO A 50 -51.78 -28.46 -15.97
CA PRO A 50 -50.37 -28.74 -16.34
C PRO A 50 -50.22 -30.12 -17.08
N ALA A 51 -49.00 -30.66 -17.29
CA ALA A 51 -48.56 -32.04 -16.88
C ALA A 51 -47.45 -32.77 -17.71
N ARG A 52 -46.53 -33.43 -16.98
CA ARG A 52 -45.82 -34.74 -17.16
C ARG A 52 -45.36 -35.27 -18.55
N SER A 53 -44.04 -35.53 -18.67
CA SER A 53 -43.37 -36.87 -18.75
C SER A 53 -41.86 -36.69 -19.06
N SER A 54 -40.83 -37.43 -18.62
CA SER A 54 -40.58 -38.75 -18.00
C SER A 54 -40.24 -39.93 -18.94
N SER A 55 -38.94 -40.17 -19.22
CA SER A 55 -38.23 -41.48 -19.09
C SER A 55 -36.92 -41.60 -19.90
N GLY A 56 -36.00 -42.47 -19.43
CA GLY A 56 -35.16 -43.32 -20.31
C GLY A 56 -33.73 -42.88 -20.65
N PRO A 57 -32.68 -43.65 -20.26
CA PRO A 57 -31.28 -43.42 -20.67
C PRO A 57 -30.72 -44.51 -21.63
N GLY A 58 -29.53 -44.27 -22.18
CA GLY A 58 -28.69 -45.25 -22.88
C GLY A 58 -27.23 -45.22 -22.37
N THR A 59 -26.56 -46.36 -22.38
CA THR A 59 -25.22 -46.58 -21.78
C THR A 59 -24.29 -47.37 -22.72
N ALA A 60 -23.05 -47.64 -22.26
CA ALA A 60 -22.01 -48.49 -22.89
C ALA A 60 -21.25 -47.90 -24.11
N SER A 61 -19.97 -48.21 -24.36
CA SER A 61 -18.93 -48.83 -23.49
C SER A 61 -17.51 -48.73 -24.10
N THR A 62 -16.50 -48.68 -23.23
CA THR A 62 -15.11 -49.23 -23.36
C THR A 62 -14.39 -49.26 -24.72
N GLY A 63 -13.16 -48.71 -24.75
CA GLY A 63 -12.12 -49.07 -25.73
C GLY A 63 -10.73 -48.81 -25.17
N VAL A 64 -9.85 -49.82 -25.12
CA VAL A 64 -8.46 -49.74 -24.65
C VAL A 64 -7.52 -50.03 -25.80
N GLY A 65 -6.41 -49.28 -25.91
CA GLY A 65 -5.35 -49.55 -26.88
C GLY A 65 -4.03 -48.92 -26.47
N MET A 66 -3.01 -49.74 -26.18
CA MET A 66 -1.62 -49.30 -26.04
C MET A 66 -0.93 -49.29 -27.41
N GLY A 67 0.05 -48.40 -27.60
CA GLY A 67 0.93 -48.41 -28.77
C GLY A 67 2.26 -47.71 -28.44
N VAL A 68 3.35 -48.47 -28.41
CA VAL A 68 4.71 -47.94 -28.22
C VAL A 68 5.35 -47.74 -29.60
N GLY A 69 6.03 -46.61 -29.81
CA GLY A 69 6.74 -46.32 -31.05
C GLY A 69 7.92 -45.38 -30.80
N THR A 70 9.14 -45.91 -30.92
CA THR A 70 10.40 -45.16 -30.78
C THR A 70 11.03 -44.90 -32.15
N SER A 71 11.37 -43.65 -32.46
CA SER A 71 12.31 -43.33 -33.54
C SER A 71 12.98 -41.98 -33.32
N SER A 72 14.30 -41.95 -33.40
CA SER A 72 15.14 -40.75 -33.33
C SER A 72 15.56 -40.25 -34.71
N SER A 73 15.53 -38.94 -34.95
CA SER A 73 16.33 -38.28 -35.99
C SER A 73 16.59 -36.82 -35.61
N ALA A 74 17.79 -36.31 -35.92
CA ALA A 74 18.23 -34.96 -35.57
C ALA A 74 18.16 -33.99 -36.77
N THR A 75 18.60 -32.74 -36.55
CA THR A 75 18.67 -31.61 -37.50
C THR A 75 17.29 -31.08 -37.97
N SER A 76 17.08 -29.77 -38.19
CA SER A 76 18.05 -28.68 -38.41
C SER A 76 17.67 -27.36 -37.70
N THR A 77 18.63 -26.46 -37.54
CA THR A 77 18.41 -25.04 -37.22
C THR A 77 17.73 -24.29 -38.38
N PRO A 78 17.07 -23.17 -38.05
CA PRO A 78 17.41 -21.92 -38.73
C PRO A 78 17.64 -20.77 -37.75
N GLN A 79 18.76 -20.06 -37.91
CA GLN A 79 18.94 -18.73 -37.34
C GLN A 79 18.29 -17.69 -38.27
N SER A 80 17.57 -16.72 -37.73
CA SER A 80 17.38 -15.40 -38.34
C SER A 80 16.98 -14.35 -37.29
N PRO A 81 17.25 -13.05 -37.52
CA PRO A 81 17.43 -12.12 -36.41
C PRO A 81 16.31 -11.08 -36.27
N TYR A 82 16.18 -10.53 -35.07
CA TYR A 82 15.73 -9.15 -34.86
C TYR A 82 16.72 -8.46 -33.94
N GLY A 83 17.36 -7.42 -34.47
CA GLY A 83 18.39 -6.65 -33.76
C GLY A 83 17.80 -5.56 -32.86
N GLU A 84 18.69 -4.89 -32.14
CA GLU A 84 18.36 -3.75 -31.27
C GLU A 84 17.86 -2.55 -32.08
N PHE A 85 16.98 -1.76 -31.47
CA PHE A 85 16.82 -0.34 -31.79
C PHE A 85 16.43 0.41 -30.50
N GLU A 86 17.21 1.43 -30.17
CA GLU A 86 17.01 2.24 -28.96
C GLU A 86 16.08 3.44 -29.20
N ALA A 87 15.62 3.98 -28.08
CA ALA A 87 15.15 5.34 -27.82
C ALA A 87 14.73 6.25 -29.01
N TYR A 88 13.46 6.70 -28.96
CA TYR A 88 13.17 8.13 -29.00
C TYR A 88 11.99 8.45 -28.06
N ALA A 89 11.92 9.69 -27.58
CA ALA A 89 11.01 10.09 -26.51
C ALA A 89 10.05 11.22 -26.91
N SER A 90 9.03 11.38 -26.06
CA SER A 90 8.23 12.60 -25.80
C SER A 90 6.91 12.85 -26.57
N HIS A 91 5.98 13.39 -25.78
CA HIS A 91 4.81 14.23 -26.08
C HIS A 91 3.55 13.68 -26.77
N ASP A 92 2.48 14.41 -26.50
CA ASP A 92 1.08 14.14 -26.80
C ASP A 92 0.70 14.46 -28.24
N GLU A 93 -0.40 13.87 -28.73
CA GLU A 93 -1.58 14.68 -29.02
C GLU A 93 -2.86 13.85 -29.07
N SER A 94 -4.02 14.50 -28.89
CA SER A 94 -5.33 13.86 -29.02
C SER A 94 -6.29 14.69 -29.88
N THR A 95 -6.05 14.70 -31.18
CA THR A 95 -7.02 15.16 -32.19
C THR A 95 -7.38 14.04 -33.14
N SER A 96 -8.63 14.00 -33.61
CA SER A 96 -9.11 13.03 -34.59
C SER A 96 -9.61 13.75 -35.84
N PRO A 97 -9.21 13.29 -37.04
CA PRO A 97 -10.02 13.43 -38.25
C PRO A 97 -10.76 12.11 -38.57
N MET A 98 -11.93 12.23 -39.19
CA MET A 98 -12.73 11.08 -39.64
C MET A 98 -12.09 10.42 -40.87
N LEU A 99 -12.12 9.08 -40.95
CA LEU A 99 -12.16 8.37 -42.23
C LEU A 99 -13.16 7.20 -42.17
N ARG A 100 -13.93 7.04 -43.25
CA ARG A 100 -14.75 5.85 -43.56
C ARG A 100 -13.97 4.93 -44.52
N PRO A 101 -14.33 3.64 -44.63
CA PRO A 101 -13.40 2.61 -45.09
C PRO A 101 -13.22 2.58 -46.61
N THR A 102 -12.06 2.08 -47.03
CA THR A 102 -11.76 1.69 -48.42
C THR A 102 -11.92 0.18 -48.62
N SER A 103 -12.48 -0.18 -49.77
CA SER A 103 -12.41 -1.53 -50.36
C SER A 103 -11.39 -1.54 -51.52
N PRO A 104 -10.86 -2.71 -51.94
CA PRO A 104 -9.47 -2.76 -52.42
C PRO A 104 -9.29 -2.72 -53.96
N SER A 105 -8.13 -2.16 -54.35
CA SER A 105 -7.24 -2.54 -55.49
C SER A 105 -7.81 -2.78 -56.90
N TRP A 106 -7.13 -2.27 -57.95
CA TRP A 106 -6.51 -3.08 -59.04
C TRP A 106 -5.65 -2.18 -59.98
N VAL A 107 -4.43 -2.63 -60.31
CA VAL A 107 -3.50 -2.34 -61.46
C VAL A 107 -3.49 -0.96 -62.19
N GLY A 108 -2.29 -0.44 -62.54
CA GLY A 108 -2.15 0.85 -63.29
C GLY A 108 -0.93 1.10 -64.21
N THR A 109 0.31 0.71 -63.86
CA THR A 109 1.56 0.73 -64.69
C THR A 109 2.21 2.07 -65.18
N ARG A 110 3.55 2.01 -65.32
CA ARG A 110 4.49 2.81 -66.18
C ARG A 110 4.97 4.24 -65.81
N SER A 111 6.30 4.34 -65.70
CA SER A 111 7.20 5.52 -65.84
C SER A 111 7.38 5.91 -67.35
N PRO A 112 8.14 6.97 -67.80
CA PRO A 112 9.41 7.52 -67.24
C PRO A 112 9.60 9.07 -67.29
N SER A 113 10.83 9.55 -67.02
CA SER A 113 11.33 10.94 -66.88
C SER A 113 12.00 11.51 -68.17
N PRO A 114 12.71 12.68 -68.19
CA PRO A 114 12.43 14.09 -67.79
C PRO A 114 12.55 15.01 -69.06
N PRO A 115 13.36 16.11 -69.24
CA PRO A 115 13.88 17.26 -68.43
C PRO A 115 13.71 18.68 -69.10
N TYR A 116 14.40 19.73 -68.58
CA TYR A 116 14.58 21.13 -69.08
C TYR A 116 13.36 22.11 -68.97
N THR A 117 13.46 23.46 -68.91
CA THR A 117 14.57 24.44 -69.21
C THR A 117 14.54 25.71 -68.29
N LEU A 118 15.57 26.58 -68.38
CA LEU A 118 15.80 27.91 -67.73
C LEU A 118 15.30 29.11 -68.64
N PRO A 119 15.54 30.46 -68.44
CA PRO A 119 16.62 31.18 -67.68
C PRO A 119 16.37 32.64 -67.12
N ILE A 120 17.48 33.33 -66.69
CA ILE A 120 17.73 34.80 -66.49
C ILE A 120 17.28 35.47 -65.15
N ALA A 121 18.04 36.33 -64.44
CA ALA A 121 19.50 36.61 -64.31
C ALA A 121 19.85 37.58 -63.13
N SER A 122 21.14 37.60 -62.69
CA SER A 122 21.88 38.63 -61.87
C SER A 122 21.36 39.03 -60.45
N GLY A 123 22.17 39.30 -59.41
CA GLY A 123 23.64 39.39 -59.21
C GLY A 123 24.06 40.73 -58.54
N PRO A 124 25.23 40.91 -57.85
CA PRO A 124 26.34 39.96 -57.58
C PRO A 124 27.02 40.01 -56.16
N SER A 125 27.94 39.04 -55.91
CA SER A 125 29.24 39.11 -55.13
C SER A 125 29.32 39.54 -53.64
N SER A 126 30.24 39.05 -52.78
CA SER A 126 31.31 38.00 -52.89
C SER A 126 31.82 37.50 -51.50
N ARG A 127 32.68 36.46 -51.46
CA ARG A 127 33.23 35.78 -50.25
C ARG A 127 34.77 36.00 -50.01
N PRO A 128 35.62 35.03 -49.56
CA PRO A 128 36.35 35.01 -48.25
C PRO A 128 37.91 34.85 -48.46
N PRO A 129 38.76 34.07 -47.71
CA PRO A 129 38.81 33.55 -46.31
C PRO A 129 40.21 33.76 -45.60
N SER A 130 40.51 32.97 -44.52
CA SER A 130 41.84 32.69 -43.89
C SER A 130 42.44 33.79 -42.95
N THR A 131 43.43 33.56 -42.04
CA THR A 131 44.38 32.45 -41.72
C THR A 131 44.49 32.16 -40.17
N SER A 132 45.44 31.30 -39.76
CA SER A 132 45.74 30.81 -38.38
C SER A 132 46.92 31.50 -37.67
N HIS A 133 47.04 31.43 -36.33
CA HIS A 133 48.28 31.25 -35.50
C HIS A 133 47.95 31.35 -33.98
N THR A 134 48.03 30.29 -33.14
CA THR A 134 49.16 29.75 -32.32
C THR A 134 49.69 30.59 -31.13
N THR A 135 49.62 30.00 -29.91
CA THR A 135 50.48 30.22 -28.69
C THR A 135 50.46 31.62 -28.02
N THR A 136 50.76 31.85 -26.71
CA THR A 136 51.23 31.04 -25.54
C THR A 136 50.82 31.78 -24.23
N ARG A 137 50.25 31.14 -23.18
CA ARG A 137 50.91 30.50 -21.98
C ARG A 137 51.29 31.44 -20.81
N ARG A 138 50.66 31.20 -19.62
CA ARG A 138 51.09 31.58 -18.24
C ARG A 138 51.06 33.09 -17.86
N SER A 139 50.95 33.50 -16.57
CA SER A 139 50.60 32.79 -15.31
C SER A 139 50.28 33.70 -14.12
N SER A 140 49.52 33.15 -13.16
CA SER A 140 49.72 33.17 -11.68
C SER A 140 49.60 34.44 -10.82
N ILE A 141 48.95 34.27 -9.65
CA ILE A 141 49.22 34.92 -8.33
C ILE A 141 48.82 36.42 -8.24
N SER A 142 48.16 36.94 -7.20
CA SER A 142 47.61 36.37 -5.94
C SER A 142 46.49 37.25 -5.32
N ASP A 143 45.68 36.65 -4.45
CA ASP A 143 44.92 37.31 -3.37
C ASP A 143 45.80 38.25 -2.51
N PRO A 144 45.29 39.34 -1.88
CA PRO A 144 44.45 39.17 -0.68
C PRO A 144 43.42 40.28 -0.29
N LYS A 145 42.27 39.81 0.23
CA LYS A 145 41.55 40.26 1.48
C LYS A 145 41.04 41.71 1.70
N TRP A 146 39.79 41.75 2.21
CA TRP A 146 39.13 42.76 3.07
C TRP A 146 38.87 44.18 2.53
N GLY A 147 37.57 44.55 2.43
CA GLY A 147 37.14 45.95 2.25
C GLY A 147 35.67 46.13 1.85
N ALA A 148 34.79 46.36 2.82
CA ALA A 148 33.45 46.97 2.62
C ALA A 148 33.59 48.52 2.71
N PRO A 149 32.69 49.37 2.18
CA PRO A 149 31.25 49.11 1.96
C PRO A 149 30.63 49.60 0.61
N ASN A 150 29.32 49.38 0.46
CA ASN A 150 28.47 49.95 -0.60
C ASN A 150 28.44 51.49 -0.58
N PRO A 151 28.05 52.11 -1.72
CA PRO A 151 26.76 52.81 -1.73
C PRO A 151 25.79 52.27 -2.80
N ALA A 152 24.49 52.49 -2.60
CA ALA A 152 23.43 51.98 -3.46
C ALA A 152 22.85 53.05 -4.41
N SER A 153 22.17 52.62 -5.49
CA SER A 153 20.95 53.20 -6.10
C SER A 153 20.74 52.63 -7.52
N THR A 154 19.58 52.70 -8.19
CA THR A 154 18.27 53.29 -7.89
C THR A 154 17.14 52.31 -8.24
N LEU A 155 16.02 52.36 -7.50
CA LEU A 155 14.66 52.17 -8.05
C LEU A 155 13.67 52.92 -7.14
N SER A 156 12.57 53.44 -7.70
CA SER A 156 11.73 54.48 -7.09
C SER A 156 10.33 54.50 -7.74
N PRO A 157 9.28 55.14 -7.16
CA PRO A 157 8.60 54.63 -5.98
C PRO A 157 7.05 54.71 -6.15
N TRP A 158 6.35 54.93 -5.03
CA TRP A 158 4.92 55.26 -4.79
C TRP A 158 4.08 54.10 -4.22
N ILE A 159 3.88 53.94 -2.89
CA ILE A 159 3.37 54.81 -1.79
C ILE A 159 1.88 54.56 -1.52
N LEU A 160 1.31 54.61 -0.30
CA LEU A 160 1.75 54.42 1.11
C LEU A 160 0.54 54.83 1.97
N LYS A 161 0.10 54.04 2.96
CA LYS A 161 -0.59 54.44 4.22
C LYS A 161 -1.00 53.15 4.97
N ARG A 162 -0.78 52.98 6.28
CA ARG A 162 -0.15 53.83 7.31
C ARG A 162 0.41 52.97 8.45
N LYS A 163 1.57 53.34 9.02
CA LYS A 163 1.95 53.10 10.43
C LYS A 163 1.42 54.29 11.27
N SER A 164 1.42 54.37 12.61
CA SER A 164 2.35 53.88 13.65
C SER A 164 1.57 53.65 14.97
N TRP A 165 2.10 53.10 16.08
CA TRP A 165 3.23 53.57 16.92
C TRP A 165 4.02 52.43 17.60
N ILE A 166 4.87 52.74 18.59
CA ILE A 166 6.12 52.02 18.92
C ILE A 166 6.27 51.68 20.41
N VAL A 167 6.68 50.42 20.68
CA VAL A 167 7.52 49.87 21.78
C VAL A 167 7.24 50.25 23.25
N LEU A 168 7.10 49.21 24.10
CA LEU A 168 7.88 49.00 25.34
C LEU A 168 7.87 47.50 25.77
N LEU A 169 8.80 47.10 26.64
CA LEU A 169 9.13 45.74 27.13
C LEU A 169 9.43 45.81 28.65
N PRO A 170 9.59 44.71 29.44
CA PRO A 170 9.43 43.27 29.20
C PRO A 170 8.64 42.51 30.33
N LEU A 171 8.76 41.16 30.40
CA LEU A 171 8.43 40.24 31.53
C LEU A 171 6.92 40.09 31.89
N ALA A 172 6.35 38.90 32.18
CA ALA A 172 6.88 37.79 32.96
C ALA A 172 6.08 36.46 32.83
N LEU A 173 6.76 35.37 33.22
CA LEU A 173 6.27 34.11 33.81
C LEU A 173 5.40 33.10 33.03
N VAL A 174 5.64 31.84 33.39
CA VAL A 174 5.09 30.59 32.85
C VAL A 174 4.62 29.72 34.04
N SER A 175 3.73 28.77 33.75
CA SER A 175 3.54 27.47 34.43
C SER A 175 2.40 27.21 35.42
N LEU A 176 1.85 25.99 35.23
CA LEU A 176 1.33 25.01 36.18
C LEU A 176 -0.07 25.17 36.82
N THR A 177 -0.99 24.36 36.29
CA THR A 177 -2.05 23.67 37.04
C THR A 177 -1.57 22.27 37.48
N TYR A 178 -1.97 21.79 38.67
CA TYR A 178 -2.30 20.38 38.92
C TYR A 178 -3.06 20.19 40.24
N ALA A 179 -4.01 19.22 40.25
CA ALA A 179 -4.60 18.45 41.38
C ALA A 179 -4.75 19.07 42.80
N SER A 180 -5.80 18.81 43.59
CA SER A 180 -7.06 18.05 43.45
C SER A 180 -7.92 18.24 44.72
N SER A 181 -9.17 17.77 44.74
CA SER A 181 -9.88 17.48 46.01
C SER A 181 -10.95 16.38 45.84
N SER A 182 -11.45 15.83 46.95
CA SER A 182 -12.36 14.67 46.98
C SER A 182 -13.24 14.65 48.25
N ARG A 183 -14.17 13.67 48.34
CA ARG A 183 -15.11 13.35 49.45
C ARG A 183 -16.39 14.22 49.44
N ARG A 184 -17.52 13.80 50.04
CA ARG A 184 -17.81 12.80 51.11
C ARG A 184 -19.07 11.95 50.75
N GLY A 185 -19.38 10.83 51.38
CA GLY A 185 -18.67 10.04 52.42
C GLY A 185 -19.62 9.32 53.41
N GLY A 186 -19.04 8.56 54.36
CA GLY A 186 -19.74 7.85 55.46
C GLY A 186 -19.68 6.30 55.35
N ALA A 187 -19.64 5.51 56.43
CA ALA A 187 -19.45 5.82 57.87
C ALA A 187 -19.00 4.55 58.66
N TYR A 188 -18.75 4.70 59.98
CA TYR A 188 -18.57 3.67 61.03
C TYR A 188 -17.22 2.92 61.23
N SER A 189 -16.52 3.32 62.30
CA SER A 189 -16.26 2.52 63.53
C SER A 189 -15.05 1.55 63.68
N ALA A 190 -14.08 2.03 64.48
CA ALA A 190 -13.39 1.35 65.61
C ALA A 190 -12.13 0.46 65.41
N SER A 191 -11.28 0.51 66.46
CA SER A 191 -10.12 -0.34 66.85
C SER A 191 -9.13 -0.80 65.75
N SER A 192 -7.92 -0.26 65.61
CA SER A 192 -6.76 -0.11 66.53
C SER A 192 -5.87 -1.35 66.71
N HIS A 193 -4.60 -1.27 66.26
CA HIS A 193 -3.36 -1.53 67.03
C HIS A 193 -2.09 -1.48 66.16
N GLY A 194 -0.94 -1.14 66.77
CA GLY A 194 0.37 -1.73 66.43
C GLY A 194 1.22 -1.10 65.30
N ALA A 195 2.34 -0.49 65.71
CA ALA A 195 3.61 -0.20 65.01
C ALA A 195 3.84 -0.57 63.51
N GLY A 196 4.63 0.17 62.72
CA GLY A 196 5.38 1.40 62.98
C GLY A 196 6.91 1.31 62.83
N ARG A 197 7.44 1.53 61.61
CA ARG A 197 8.75 2.18 61.36
C ARG A 197 8.86 2.69 59.92
N ARG A 198 9.86 3.55 59.66
CA ARG A 198 10.00 4.35 58.42
C ARG A 198 10.69 3.58 57.30
N ILE A 199 10.36 3.91 56.05
CA ILE A 199 11.11 3.55 54.84
C ILE A 199 11.97 4.76 54.42
N SER A 200 13.15 4.49 53.86
CA SER A 200 14.06 5.48 53.26
C SER A 200 14.11 5.32 51.73
N THR A 201 14.76 6.25 51.04
CA THR A 201 14.62 6.50 49.59
C THR A 201 15.48 5.64 48.66
N SER A 202 15.03 5.58 47.40
CA SER A 202 15.79 5.31 46.16
C SER A 202 15.81 3.85 45.63
N PRO A 203 15.96 3.65 44.29
CA PRO A 203 15.41 2.46 43.61
C PRO A 203 16.46 1.43 43.12
N PRO A 204 16.04 0.18 42.84
CA PRO A 204 16.88 -0.84 42.20
C PRO A 204 16.83 -0.80 40.67
N SER A 205 17.91 -1.27 40.05
CA SER A 205 18.00 -1.62 38.62
C SER A 205 17.39 -3.01 38.33
N PHE A 206 17.16 -3.32 37.06
CA PHE A 206 16.76 -4.66 36.58
C PHE A 206 17.79 -5.19 35.58
N ASP A 207 18.18 -6.45 35.72
CA ASP A 207 19.12 -7.17 34.83
C ASP A 207 18.63 -8.61 34.59
N ARG A 208 19.03 -9.19 33.45
CA ARG A 208 18.93 -10.58 32.97
C ARG A 208 17.81 -11.51 33.48
N TRP A 209 17.00 -11.97 32.53
CA TRP A 209 16.42 -13.32 32.58
C TRP A 209 17.40 -14.36 32.01
N ARG A 210 17.59 -15.47 32.72
CA ARG A 210 18.27 -16.68 32.22
C ARG A 210 17.24 -17.78 31.91
N LEU A 211 17.56 -18.63 30.94
CA LEU A 211 16.87 -19.89 30.69
C LEU A 211 17.66 -21.04 31.34
N ASN A 212 16.94 -21.91 32.06
CA ASN A 212 17.40 -23.26 32.45
C ASN A 212 16.37 -24.27 31.90
N GLY A 213 16.78 -25.54 31.79
CA GLY A 213 15.88 -26.68 31.54
C GLY A 213 16.42 -27.94 32.22
N GLU A 214 15.73 -29.07 32.05
CA GLU A 214 16.18 -30.48 32.13
C GLU A 214 15.08 -31.43 32.69
N GLN A 215 14.95 -32.59 32.01
CA GLN A 215 14.59 -33.95 32.49
C GLN A 215 13.29 -34.27 33.28
N GLY A 216 12.68 -35.44 32.99
CA GLY A 216 11.83 -36.16 33.96
C GLY A 216 10.73 -37.14 33.46
N ALA A 217 11.08 -38.43 33.31
CA ALA A 217 10.20 -39.62 33.42
C ALA A 217 9.01 -39.87 32.43
N ALA A 218 8.47 -41.11 32.45
CA ALA A 218 7.48 -41.65 31.51
C ALA A 218 6.69 -42.86 32.09
N ALA A 219 5.53 -43.24 31.50
CA ALA A 219 4.90 -44.56 31.65
C ALA A 219 3.78 -44.86 30.60
N HIS A 220 3.73 -46.12 30.15
CA HIS A 220 2.60 -47.03 29.80
C HIS A 220 1.14 -46.55 29.57
N SER A 221 0.23 -47.28 28.88
CA SER A 221 0.24 -48.14 27.66
C SER A 221 -1.15 -48.82 27.51
N GLY A 222 -1.76 -48.88 26.32
CA GLY A 222 -3.03 -49.60 26.06
C GLY A 222 -3.47 -49.59 24.58
N THR A 223 -4.20 -50.60 24.11
CA THR A 223 -4.31 -50.92 22.65
C THR A 223 -5.68 -51.40 22.15
N SER A 224 -6.23 -50.73 21.13
CA SER A 224 -7.10 -51.27 20.05
C SER A 224 -7.50 -50.11 19.11
N ASN A 225 -7.17 -50.09 17.81
CA ASN A 225 -7.67 -50.91 16.68
C ASN A 225 -9.15 -50.66 16.33
N VAL A 226 -9.57 -50.37 15.08
CA VAL A 226 -8.92 -49.81 13.86
C VAL A 226 -10.05 -49.12 13.07
N ASP A 227 -9.83 -47.92 12.52
CA ASP A 227 -10.35 -47.58 11.17
C ASP A 227 -9.56 -46.41 10.55
N GLY A 228 -9.47 -46.38 9.22
CA GLY A 228 -8.39 -45.67 8.51
C GLY A 228 -8.70 -44.24 8.07
N ASP A 229 -8.24 -43.25 8.84
CA ASP A 229 -7.87 -41.92 8.34
C ASP A 229 -6.37 -41.68 8.55
N LEU A 230 -5.74 -40.82 7.75
CA LEU A 230 -4.29 -40.58 7.78
C LEU A 230 -3.92 -39.70 8.98
N GLY A 231 -3.78 -40.35 10.14
CA GLY A 231 -3.59 -39.79 11.47
C GLY A 231 -2.35 -38.90 11.66
N VAL A 232 -2.37 -37.71 11.07
CA VAL A 232 -1.71 -36.55 11.67
C VAL A 232 -2.56 -36.17 12.88
N GLU A 233 -2.17 -36.68 14.06
CA GLU A 233 -2.71 -36.15 15.32
C GLU A 233 -2.58 -34.61 15.27
N PRO A 234 -3.66 -33.85 15.56
CA PRO A 234 -3.62 -32.40 15.46
C PRO A 234 -2.75 -31.85 16.58
N GLN A 235 -1.43 -31.82 16.34
CA GLN A 235 -0.47 -31.04 17.10
C GLN A 235 -1.00 -29.63 17.15
N ARG A 236 -1.62 -29.27 18.28
CA ARG A 236 -2.36 -28.02 18.46
C ARG A 236 -1.47 -26.92 17.93
N LEU A 237 -1.92 -26.22 16.89
CA LEU A 237 -1.18 -25.14 16.23
C LEU A 237 -1.19 -23.91 17.15
N ARG A 238 -0.55 -24.04 18.32
CA ARG A 238 -0.49 -23.01 19.34
C ARG A 238 0.35 -21.88 18.76
N HIS A 239 -0.18 -20.68 18.83
CA HIS A 239 0.60 -19.46 18.58
C HIS A 239 1.64 -19.35 19.70
N HIS A 240 2.83 -19.89 19.48
CA HIS A 240 3.90 -19.90 20.48
C HIS A 240 4.50 -18.50 20.70
N TRP A 241 4.31 -17.60 19.73
CA TRP A 241 4.69 -16.18 19.78
C TRP A 241 3.63 -15.28 20.44
N TRP A 242 2.38 -15.73 20.59
CA TRP A 242 1.32 -14.99 21.28
C TRP A 242 0.23 -15.93 21.82
N LYS A 243 -0.05 -15.89 23.12
CA LYS A 243 -1.23 -16.54 23.70
C LYS A 243 -2.31 -15.47 23.90
N PRO A 244 -3.50 -15.59 23.29
CA PRO A 244 -4.63 -14.78 23.73
C PRO A 244 -4.90 -15.06 25.20
N GLN A 245 -5.15 -14.01 25.96
CA GLN A 245 -5.82 -14.16 27.23
C GLN A 245 -7.30 -14.45 26.98
N GLU A 246 -7.92 -15.21 27.89
CA GLU A 246 -9.36 -15.44 27.79
C GLU A 246 -10.09 -14.15 28.19
N ILE A 247 -10.84 -13.58 27.25
CA ILE A 247 -11.64 -12.38 27.49
C ILE A 247 -12.83 -12.79 28.34
N LEU A 248 -13.00 -12.13 29.49
CA LEU A 248 -14.09 -12.38 30.43
C LEU A 248 -15.16 -11.27 30.33
N ASP A 249 -16.38 -11.55 30.80
CA ASP A 249 -17.35 -10.51 31.18
C ASP A 249 -16.98 -9.90 32.55
N ASP A 250 -17.84 -9.03 33.10
CA ASP A 250 -17.55 -8.31 34.35
C ASP A 250 -17.87 -9.18 35.60
N GLU A 251 -18.59 -10.27 35.38
CA GLU A 251 -18.93 -11.33 36.33
C GLU A 251 -17.89 -12.46 36.37
N GLY A 252 -16.93 -12.49 35.42
CA GLY A 252 -15.81 -13.43 35.35
C GLY A 252 -16.03 -14.66 34.46
N ASN A 253 -17.14 -14.74 33.71
CA ASN A 253 -17.40 -15.82 32.76
C ASN A 253 -16.69 -15.57 31.42
N LEU A 254 -16.49 -16.63 30.62
CA LEU A 254 -15.90 -16.53 29.29
C LEU A 254 -16.80 -15.73 28.32
N TRP A 255 -16.26 -14.65 27.76
CA TRP A 255 -16.93 -13.87 26.72
C TRP A 255 -17.23 -14.74 25.47
N PRO A 256 -18.38 -14.55 24.78
CA PRO A 256 -18.70 -15.28 23.55
C PRO A 256 -17.54 -15.31 22.54
N LYS A 257 -17.12 -16.51 22.14
CA LYS A 257 -16.01 -16.74 21.21
C LYS A 257 -16.43 -16.78 19.73
N GLN A 258 -17.70 -16.52 19.42
CA GLN A 258 -18.25 -16.50 18.05
C GLN A 258 -19.52 -15.63 17.98
N GLY A 259 -19.88 -15.12 16.80
CA GLY A 259 -21.13 -14.37 16.62
C GLY A 259 -21.42 -13.89 15.19
N LYS A 260 -22.46 -13.06 15.07
CA LYS A 260 -23.00 -12.50 13.82
C LYS A 260 -23.42 -11.02 13.99
N ASN A 261 -24.02 -10.40 12.96
CA ASN A 261 -24.57 -9.04 13.05
C ASN A 261 -25.39 -8.83 14.34
N GLY A 262 -25.18 -7.70 15.03
CA GLY A 262 -25.80 -7.34 16.31
C GLY A 262 -25.11 -7.90 17.56
N SER A 263 -24.14 -8.81 17.44
CA SER A 263 -23.43 -9.38 18.61
C SER A 263 -22.49 -8.36 19.26
N LYS A 264 -22.35 -8.39 20.60
CA LYS A 264 -21.32 -7.62 21.30
C LYS A 264 -19.94 -8.27 21.17
N ILE A 265 -18.93 -7.49 20.81
CA ILE A 265 -17.51 -7.80 20.92
C ILE A 265 -16.97 -7.14 22.19
N ARG A 266 -16.17 -7.86 22.98
CA ARG A 266 -15.19 -7.26 23.92
C ARG A 266 -13.80 -7.49 23.35
N THR A 267 -12.93 -6.48 23.39
CA THR A 267 -11.54 -6.57 22.91
C THR A 267 -10.57 -6.96 24.04
N GLU A 268 -9.32 -7.26 23.70
CA GLU A 268 -8.22 -7.46 24.67
C GLU A 268 -8.04 -6.30 25.67
N LYS A 269 -8.38 -5.06 25.28
CA LYS A 269 -8.34 -3.86 26.13
C LYS A 269 -9.64 -3.62 26.91
N GLY A 270 -10.53 -4.61 26.98
CA GLY A 270 -11.80 -4.54 27.70
C GLY A 270 -12.92 -3.71 27.02
N ASN A 271 -12.60 -2.95 25.96
CA ASN A 271 -13.55 -2.14 25.21
C ASN A 271 -14.66 -2.99 24.57
N VAL A 272 -15.92 -2.53 24.66
CA VAL A 272 -17.09 -3.24 24.10
C VAL A 272 -17.69 -2.47 22.92
N PHE A 273 -17.98 -3.17 21.81
CA PHE A 273 -18.70 -2.61 20.66
C PHE A 273 -19.67 -3.63 20.04
N ILE A 274 -20.62 -3.15 19.22
CA ILE A 274 -21.56 -4.02 18.49
C ILE A 274 -20.97 -4.32 17.11
N TYR A 275 -20.82 -5.61 16.77
CA TYR A 275 -20.48 -6.04 15.41
C TYR A 275 -21.65 -5.75 14.47
N ARG A 276 -21.44 -4.84 13.51
CA ARG A 276 -22.45 -4.48 12.49
C ARG A 276 -22.01 -5.02 11.14
N ASN A 277 -22.86 -5.86 10.53
CA ASN A 277 -22.59 -6.45 9.21
C ASN A 277 -23.91 -6.84 8.54
N ASP A 278 -24.44 -5.93 7.73
CA ASP A 278 -25.73 -6.12 7.05
C ASP A 278 -25.62 -7.00 5.80
N PHE A 279 -24.42 -7.54 5.53
CA PHE A 279 -24.12 -8.52 4.48
C PHE A 279 -24.02 -9.96 5.02
N GLY A 280 -24.50 -10.20 6.24
CA GLY A 280 -24.63 -11.54 6.83
C GLY A 280 -23.31 -12.17 7.31
N GLY A 281 -22.26 -11.36 7.51
CA GLY A 281 -20.98 -11.86 8.03
C GLY A 281 -21.04 -12.40 9.48
N THR A 282 -20.10 -13.30 9.78
CA THR A 282 -19.95 -14.00 11.06
C THR A 282 -18.49 -13.98 11.52
N TRP A 283 -18.28 -13.76 12.81
CA TRP A 283 -16.95 -13.69 13.43
C TRP A 283 -16.68 -14.86 14.37
N ASP A 284 -15.40 -15.20 14.53
CA ASP A 284 -14.93 -16.35 15.32
C ASP A 284 -13.59 -16.01 16.00
N ALA A 285 -13.60 -15.86 17.33
CA ALA A 285 -12.43 -15.47 18.11
C ALA A 285 -11.50 -16.64 18.48
N ARG A 286 -11.79 -17.87 18.03
CA ARG A 286 -10.93 -19.04 18.29
C ARG A 286 -9.68 -18.98 17.41
N THR A 287 -8.51 -19.13 18.04
CA THR A 287 -7.18 -18.98 17.43
C THR A 287 -6.83 -20.00 16.34
N ASP A 288 -7.49 -21.14 16.36
CA ASP A 288 -7.37 -22.26 15.43
C ASP A 288 -8.47 -22.27 14.36
N SER A 289 -9.49 -21.40 14.48
CA SER A 289 -10.63 -21.38 13.56
C SER A 289 -10.37 -20.49 12.35
N LEU A 290 -10.75 -21.01 11.18
CA LEU A 290 -10.81 -20.29 9.91
C LEU A 290 -12.26 -20.17 9.38
N ARG A 291 -13.26 -20.36 10.28
CA ARG A 291 -14.69 -20.41 9.93
C ARG A 291 -15.38 -19.05 9.82
N ALA A 292 -14.73 -17.97 10.26
CA ALA A 292 -15.27 -16.62 10.09
C ALA A 292 -15.48 -16.30 8.61
N ARG A 293 -16.52 -15.51 8.33
CA ARG A 293 -16.90 -15.07 6.98
C ARG A 293 -17.21 -13.59 7.04
N CYS A 294 -16.46 -12.77 6.33
CA CYS A 294 -16.72 -11.33 6.30
C CYS A 294 -18.08 -10.98 5.65
N GLN A 295 -18.62 -11.84 4.77
CA GLN A 295 -19.99 -11.75 4.25
C GLN A 295 -20.59 -13.15 3.98
N ALA A 296 -21.91 -13.24 3.81
CA ALA A 296 -22.62 -14.50 3.56
C ALA A 296 -22.39 -15.11 2.15
N ASP A 297 -21.92 -14.30 1.19
CA ASP A 297 -21.47 -14.68 -0.15
C ASP A 297 -19.96 -15.04 -0.16
N THR A 298 -19.11 -14.27 0.51
CA THR A 298 -17.65 -14.48 0.55
C THR A 298 -17.22 -15.82 1.22
N PRO A 299 -16.28 -16.61 0.66
CA PRO A 299 -15.82 -17.87 1.27
C PRO A 299 -15.09 -17.67 2.60
N PRO A 300 -15.26 -18.59 3.58
CA PRO A 300 -14.47 -18.59 4.83
C PRO A 300 -12.97 -18.75 4.53
N LEU A 301 -12.11 -18.42 5.49
CA LEU A 301 -10.65 -18.49 5.32
C LEU A 301 -10.14 -19.94 5.16
N SER A 302 -10.91 -20.94 5.58
CA SER A 302 -10.62 -22.37 5.32
C SER A 302 -10.78 -22.76 3.84
N THR A 303 -11.36 -21.90 3.00
CA THR A 303 -11.62 -22.16 1.57
C THR A 303 -10.70 -21.29 0.71
N LYS A 304 -10.12 -21.91 -0.34
CA LYS A 304 -9.29 -21.23 -1.35
C LYS A 304 -10.03 -20.04 -1.96
N TRP A 305 -9.30 -18.96 -2.23
CA TRP A 305 -9.78 -17.87 -3.08
C TRP A 305 -9.63 -18.24 -4.55
N ASP A 306 -10.74 -18.26 -5.30
CA ASP A 306 -10.71 -18.50 -6.74
C ASP A 306 -10.58 -17.17 -7.49
N TYR A 307 -9.34 -16.75 -7.76
CA TYR A 307 -9.04 -15.53 -8.51
C TYR A 307 -9.59 -15.49 -9.95
N SER A 308 -10.19 -16.59 -10.46
CA SER A 308 -10.93 -16.57 -11.74
C SER A 308 -12.40 -16.17 -11.58
N LYS A 309 -12.96 -16.23 -10.36
CA LYS A 309 -14.39 -16.07 -10.07
C LYS A 309 -14.71 -15.08 -8.93
N GLN A 310 -13.75 -14.79 -8.06
CA GLN A 310 -13.96 -14.08 -6.81
C GLN A 310 -13.16 -12.78 -6.77
N THR A 311 -13.87 -11.68 -6.53
CA THR A 311 -13.36 -10.33 -6.73
C THR A 311 -12.87 -9.70 -5.43
N ILE A 312 -11.63 -9.20 -5.45
CA ILE A 312 -11.02 -8.49 -4.33
C ILE A 312 -11.68 -7.10 -4.22
N SER A 313 -12.23 -6.79 -3.06
CA SER A 313 -12.82 -5.50 -2.72
C SER A 313 -12.37 -5.13 -1.31
N GLY A 314 -11.25 -4.41 -1.22
CA GLY A 314 -10.55 -4.15 0.03
C GLY A 314 -10.20 -2.69 0.27
N VAL A 315 -9.54 -2.45 1.39
CA VAL A 315 -8.95 -1.16 1.77
C VAL A 315 -7.51 -1.38 2.22
N ASN A 316 -6.70 -0.33 2.13
CA ASN A 316 -5.39 -0.30 2.74
C ASN A 316 -5.46 0.18 4.19
N PHE A 317 -4.48 -0.21 4.99
CA PHE A 317 -4.17 0.42 6.28
C PHE A 317 -2.88 1.26 6.16
N GLY A 318 -2.79 2.08 5.11
CA GLY A 318 -1.76 3.12 4.96
C GLY A 318 -1.79 4.10 6.14
N GLY A 319 -0.64 4.70 6.45
CA GLY A 319 -0.43 5.51 7.64
C GLY A 319 -0.41 4.76 8.98
N TRP A 320 -0.60 3.43 9.02
CA TRP A 320 -0.62 2.67 10.29
C TRP A 320 0.75 2.16 10.73
N LEU A 321 1.25 1.08 10.12
CA LEU A 321 2.58 0.49 10.42
C LEU A 321 3.70 1.08 9.55
N THR A 322 3.30 1.92 8.60
CA THR A 322 4.11 2.87 7.84
C THR A 322 3.39 4.22 7.91
N PRO A 323 3.63 5.03 8.95
CA PRO A 323 3.24 6.44 9.03
C PRO A 323 3.52 7.27 7.78
N GLU A 324 2.60 8.19 7.45
CA GLU A 324 2.68 9.04 6.26
C GLU A 324 2.16 10.45 6.54
N PRO A 325 2.82 11.53 6.08
CA PRO A 325 2.39 12.90 6.39
C PRO A 325 0.95 13.24 6.04
N PHE A 326 0.46 12.80 4.88
CA PHE A 326 -0.90 13.17 4.44
C PHE A 326 -2.00 12.29 5.06
N ILE A 327 -1.66 11.10 5.57
CA ILE A 327 -2.62 10.22 6.26
C ILE A 327 -2.66 10.54 7.76
N THR A 328 -1.53 10.87 8.36
CA THR A 328 -1.37 11.13 9.80
C THR A 328 -0.68 12.47 10.08
N PRO A 329 -1.21 13.63 9.58
CA PRO A 329 -0.50 14.90 9.62
C PRO A 329 -0.13 15.37 11.02
N HIS A 330 -0.97 15.08 12.03
CA HIS A 330 -0.69 15.41 13.44
C HIS A 330 0.63 14.85 14.01
N LEU A 331 1.25 13.83 13.39
CA LEU A 331 2.58 13.35 13.77
C LEU A 331 3.71 14.28 13.29
N TYR A 332 3.51 14.98 12.17
CA TYR A 332 4.52 15.77 11.45
C TYR A 332 4.33 17.28 11.67
N GLU A 333 3.09 17.73 11.85
CA GLU A 333 2.73 19.14 12.07
C GLU A 333 3.45 19.84 13.24
N PRO A 334 3.85 19.17 14.34
CA PRO A 334 4.69 19.77 15.39
C PRO A 334 6.09 20.22 14.93
N TYR A 335 6.54 19.78 13.75
CA TYR A 335 7.92 19.93 13.26
C TYR A 335 8.08 20.86 12.05
N LEU A 336 7.01 21.51 11.60
CA LEU A 336 6.99 22.33 10.37
C LEU A 336 7.81 23.63 10.41
N ALA A 337 8.23 24.05 11.60
CA ALA A 337 9.01 25.26 11.84
C ALA A 337 10.43 24.94 12.37
N PHE A 338 10.88 23.70 12.18
CA PHE A 338 12.25 23.27 12.47
C PHE A 338 13.11 23.54 11.22
N GLU A 339 14.42 23.77 11.40
CA GLU A 339 15.37 24.04 10.30
C GLU A 339 15.51 22.86 9.31
N GLN A 340 15.20 21.66 9.78
CA GLN A 340 14.91 20.48 8.98
C GLN A 340 13.55 19.99 9.48
N GLU A 341 12.57 19.82 8.60
CA GLU A 341 11.23 19.38 9.00
C GLU A 341 11.10 17.86 9.03
N ALA A 342 10.13 17.36 9.79
CA ALA A 342 9.67 15.98 9.65
C ALA A 342 8.88 15.85 8.33
N VAL A 343 9.54 15.36 7.27
CA VAL A 343 8.94 15.16 5.94
C VAL A 343 8.58 13.69 5.65
N ASP A 344 9.13 12.77 6.45
CA ASP A 344 9.00 11.31 6.34
C ASP A 344 9.27 10.62 7.70
N GLU A 345 9.14 9.29 7.80
CA GLU A 345 9.35 8.58 9.07
C GLU A 345 10.82 8.63 9.55
N TYR A 346 11.79 8.72 8.64
CA TYR A 346 13.22 8.86 8.98
C TYR A 346 13.46 10.16 9.76
N THR A 347 13.08 11.30 9.17
CA THR A 347 13.19 12.64 9.79
C THR A 347 12.33 12.77 11.04
N LEU A 348 11.08 12.30 11.01
CA LEU A 348 10.22 12.21 12.19
C LEU A 348 10.88 11.43 13.33
N SER A 349 11.55 10.31 13.03
CA SER A 349 12.20 9.48 14.04
C SER A 349 13.41 10.18 14.68
N VAL A 350 14.20 10.91 13.89
CA VAL A 350 15.29 11.78 14.39
C VAL A 350 14.72 12.86 15.33
N HIS A 351 13.65 13.56 14.96
CA HIS A 351 13.04 14.60 15.80
C HIS A 351 12.32 14.07 17.04
N LEU A 352 11.83 12.83 17.00
CA LEU A 352 11.24 12.17 18.17
C LEU A 352 12.31 11.73 19.18
N GLY A 353 13.41 11.16 18.72
CA GLY A 353 14.53 10.69 19.55
C GLY A 353 14.04 9.83 20.73
N ASN A 354 14.30 10.29 21.97
CA ASN A 354 13.85 9.60 23.19
C ASN A 354 12.33 9.40 23.30
N LYS A 355 11.50 10.12 22.54
CA LYS A 355 10.04 9.95 22.49
C LYS A 355 9.59 8.90 21.45
N LEU A 356 10.45 8.51 20.51
CA LEU A 356 10.13 7.68 19.34
C LEU A 356 9.29 6.46 19.70
N LYS A 357 9.79 5.66 20.65
CA LYS A 357 9.10 4.45 21.10
C LYS A 357 7.73 4.74 21.70
N ALA A 358 7.58 5.80 22.50
CA ALA A 358 6.30 6.14 23.11
C ALA A 358 5.28 6.63 22.07
N THR A 359 5.68 7.55 21.19
CA THR A 359 4.80 8.13 20.16
C THR A 359 4.32 7.07 19.16
N LEU A 360 5.23 6.32 18.54
CA LEU A 360 4.84 5.35 17.51
C LEU A 360 4.12 4.12 18.11
N THR A 361 4.47 3.68 19.33
CA THR A 361 3.68 2.62 19.99
C THR A 361 2.25 3.10 20.27
N HIS A 362 2.07 4.34 20.75
CA HIS A 362 0.74 4.90 20.97
C HIS A 362 -0.06 5.04 19.65
N HIS A 363 0.59 5.46 18.57
CA HIS A 363 0.01 5.49 17.23
C HIS A 363 -0.44 4.10 16.77
N TYR A 364 0.45 3.10 16.80
CA TYR A 364 0.12 1.72 16.41
C TYR A 364 -1.01 1.11 17.28
N GLU A 365 -1.10 1.49 18.56
CA GLU A 365 -2.13 1.05 19.50
C GLU A 365 -3.53 1.65 19.30
N THR A 366 -3.64 2.79 18.61
CA THR A 366 -4.85 3.62 18.58
C THR A 366 -5.34 3.96 17.18
N PHE A 367 -4.44 4.00 16.18
CA PHE A 367 -4.81 4.38 14.82
C PHE A 367 -5.64 3.30 14.13
N ILE A 368 -5.14 2.08 13.95
CA ILE A 368 -5.96 0.94 13.51
C ILE A 368 -6.16 -0.03 14.68
N THR A 369 -7.40 -0.47 14.86
CA THR A 369 -7.83 -1.29 15.99
C THR A 369 -8.65 -2.49 15.53
N GLU A 370 -8.92 -3.44 16.43
CA GLU A 370 -9.86 -4.54 16.16
C GLU A 370 -11.21 -4.06 15.59
N LYS A 371 -11.69 -2.89 16.05
CA LYS A 371 -12.96 -2.30 15.60
C LYS A 371 -12.91 -1.87 14.13
N ASP A 372 -11.75 -1.49 13.62
CA ASP A 372 -11.56 -1.16 12.20
C ASP A 372 -11.71 -2.40 11.32
N PHE A 373 -11.13 -3.55 11.70
CA PHE A 373 -11.33 -4.82 10.98
C PHE A 373 -12.80 -5.27 11.00
N ALA A 374 -13.49 -5.08 12.13
CA ALA A 374 -14.93 -5.33 12.22
C ALA A 374 -15.75 -4.40 11.31
N GLU A 375 -15.42 -3.11 11.27
CA GLU A 375 -16.08 -2.11 10.41
C GLU A 375 -15.77 -2.32 8.92
N VAL A 376 -14.58 -2.78 8.55
CA VAL A 376 -14.20 -3.16 7.16
C VAL A 376 -15.05 -4.33 6.67
N ALA A 377 -15.14 -5.42 7.45
CA ALA A 377 -16.02 -6.55 7.11
C ALA A 377 -17.49 -6.11 7.03
N GLY A 378 -17.92 -5.24 7.97
CA GLY A 378 -19.24 -4.64 8.01
C GLY A 378 -19.58 -3.74 6.83
N ALA A 379 -18.58 -3.05 6.25
CA ALA A 379 -18.68 -2.26 5.02
C ALA A 379 -18.82 -3.12 3.75
N GLY A 380 -18.85 -4.45 3.88
CA GLY A 380 -19.00 -5.37 2.75
C GLY A 380 -17.72 -5.61 1.96
N LEU A 381 -16.56 -5.28 2.56
CA LEU A 381 -15.22 -5.51 2.04
C LEU A 381 -14.68 -6.86 2.51
N ASN A 382 -13.92 -7.54 1.66
CA ASN A 382 -13.50 -8.93 1.88
C ASN A 382 -11.97 -9.10 2.10
N TRP A 383 -11.20 -8.04 1.86
CA TRP A 383 -9.74 -8.02 1.99
C TRP A 383 -9.23 -6.72 2.63
N VAL A 384 -8.00 -6.78 3.17
CA VAL A 384 -7.19 -5.61 3.57
C VAL A 384 -5.78 -5.73 3.00
N ARG A 385 -5.19 -4.61 2.57
CA ARG A 385 -3.74 -4.53 2.29
C ARG A 385 -3.07 -3.81 3.44
N ILE A 386 -1.95 -4.35 3.91
CA ILE A 386 -1.25 -3.84 5.09
C ILE A 386 0.18 -3.47 4.69
N PRO A 387 0.44 -2.18 4.41
CA PRO A 387 1.77 -1.61 4.42
C PRO A 387 2.53 -1.99 5.68
N LEU A 388 3.71 -2.57 5.52
CA LEU A 388 4.64 -2.90 6.59
C LEU A 388 6.05 -2.49 6.18
N SER A 389 6.67 -1.64 7.00
CA SER A 389 8.03 -1.17 6.79
C SER A 389 9.08 -2.22 7.15
N TYR A 390 10.26 -2.19 6.51
CA TYR A 390 11.32 -3.17 6.78
C TYR A 390 11.84 -3.16 8.23
N TRP A 391 11.77 -2.02 8.94
CA TRP A 391 12.14 -1.92 10.36
C TRP A 391 11.21 -2.70 11.31
N ALA A 392 10.09 -3.26 10.81
CA ALA A 392 9.39 -4.33 11.52
C ALA A 392 10.27 -5.58 11.71
N ILE A 393 11.24 -5.82 10.81
CA ILE A 393 12.11 -7.00 10.78
C ILE A 393 13.50 -6.67 11.34
N GLU A 394 14.18 -5.63 10.84
CA GLU A 394 15.52 -5.21 11.31
C GLU A 394 15.88 -3.77 10.94
N THR A 395 16.86 -3.23 11.65
CA THR A 395 17.54 -1.96 11.37
C THR A 395 19.05 -2.13 11.52
N GLN A 396 19.83 -1.32 10.82
CA GLN A 396 21.30 -1.22 10.96
C GLN A 396 21.70 -0.02 11.82
N GLU A 397 22.98 0.05 12.19
CA GLU A 397 23.55 1.23 12.86
C GLU A 397 23.39 2.49 11.98
N GLY A 398 23.07 3.62 12.62
CA GLY A 398 22.77 4.88 11.96
C GLY A 398 21.30 5.08 11.54
N GLU A 399 20.51 4.01 11.41
CA GLU A 399 19.09 4.14 11.06
C GLU A 399 18.24 4.57 12.26
N PRO A 400 17.41 5.63 12.15
CA PRO A 400 16.68 6.18 13.29
C PRO A 400 15.36 5.46 13.62
N PHE A 401 14.95 4.48 12.81
CA PHE A 401 13.61 3.89 12.85
C PHE A 401 13.32 3.05 14.11
N LEU A 402 12.04 2.93 14.48
CA LEU A 402 11.63 2.12 15.63
C LEU A 402 11.59 0.62 15.30
N ALA A 403 12.74 -0.04 15.45
CA ALA A 403 12.92 -1.47 15.19
C ALA A 403 11.91 -2.37 15.93
N HIS A 404 11.39 -3.37 15.22
CA HIS A 404 10.55 -4.51 15.66
C HIS A 404 9.20 -4.18 16.33
N VAL A 405 8.87 -2.93 16.66
CA VAL A 405 7.63 -2.62 17.40
C VAL A 405 6.39 -2.80 16.52
N SER A 406 6.41 -2.31 15.27
CA SER A 406 5.30 -2.44 14.30
C SER A 406 4.93 -3.90 14.00
N TRP A 407 5.91 -4.83 14.03
CA TRP A 407 5.66 -6.27 13.90
C TRP A 407 4.65 -6.81 14.92
N THR A 408 4.71 -6.33 16.17
CA THR A 408 3.77 -6.73 17.24
C THR A 408 2.32 -6.39 16.89
N TYR A 409 2.10 -5.32 16.13
CA TYR A 409 0.78 -4.88 15.68
C TYR A 409 0.34 -5.57 14.40
N PHE A 410 1.28 -5.94 13.53
CA PHE A 410 1.01 -6.84 12.40
C PHE A 410 0.52 -8.23 12.86
N LEU A 411 1.08 -8.79 13.93
CA LEU A 411 0.59 -10.05 14.50
C LEU A 411 -0.89 -9.94 14.91
N LYS A 412 -1.28 -8.85 15.58
CA LYS A 412 -2.68 -8.55 15.92
C LYS A 412 -3.57 -8.38 14.68
N ALA A 413 -3.04 -7.78 13.61
CA ALA A 413 -3.76 -7.69 12.33
C ALA A 413 -4.13 -9.07 11.75
N VAL A 414 -3.23 -10.06 11.84
CA VAL A 414 -3.49 -11.44 11.41
C VAL A 414 -4.59 -12.08 12.25
N GLU A 415 -4.64 -11.81 13.55
CA GLU A 415 -5.69 -12.30 14.46
C GLU A 415 -7.04 -11.63 14.20
N TRP A 416 -7.07 -10.32 13.98
CA TRP A 416 -8.29 -9.57 13.67
C TRP A 416 -8.83 -9.95 12.28
N ALA A 417 -7.97 -10.13 11.28
CA ALA A 417 -8.34 -10.67 9.97
C ALA A 417 -8.94 -12.08 10.09
N ARG A 418 -8.27 -12.99 10.85
CA ARG A 418 -8.79 -14.32 11.18
C ARG A 418 -10.19 -14.23 11.81
N LYS A 419 -10.35 -13.36 12.81
CA LYS A 419 -11.59 -13.20 13.59
C LYS A 419 -12.78 -12.74 12.76
N TYR A 420 -12.56 -11.83 11.80
CA TYR A 420 -13.62 -11.27 10.96
C TYR A 420 -13.72 -11.87 9.55
N GLY A 421 -12.91 -12.89 9.24
CA GLY A 421 -12.93 -13.60 7.97
C GLY A 421 -12.36 -12.80 6.79
N LEU A 422 -11.51 -11.81 7.07
CA LEU A 422 -10.83 -10.98 6.07
C LEU A 422 -9.52 -11.62 5.61
N ARG A 423 -9.15 -11.41 4.35
CA ARG A 423 -7.86 -11.83 3.78
C ARG A 423 -6.88 -10.65 3.73
N ILE A 424 -5.60 -10.91 3.94
CA ILE A 424 -4.51 -9.93 3.95
C ILE A 424 -3.70 -10.05 2.66
N ASN A 425 -3.48 -8.94 1.96
CA ASN A 425 -2.27 -8.74 1.19
C ASN A 425 -1.24 -8.07 2.10
N LEU A 426 -0.15 -8.77 2.44
CA LEU A 426 0.97 -8.14 3.14
C LEU A 426 1.80 -7.37 2.11
N ASP A 427 2.17 -6.14 2.44
CA ASP A 427 2.90 -5.27 1.54
C ASP A 427 4.21 -4.80 2.18
N LEU A 428 5.35 -5.14 1.58
CA LEU A 428 6.64 -4.60 1.99
C LEU A 428 6.76 -3.17 1.42
N HIS A 429 6.23 -2.23 2.20
CA HIS A 429 5.99 -0.85 1.74
C HIS A 429 7.28 -0.03 1.66
N THR A 430 8.27 -0.39 2.48
CA THR A 430 9.58 0.25 2.55
C THR A 430 10.69 -0.78 2.48
N VAL A 431 11.83 -0.39 1.91
CA VAL A 431 13.04 -1.22 1.83
C VAL A 431 14.29 -0.36 2.06
N PRO A 432 15.41 -0.96 2.50
CA PRO A 432 16.69 -0.28 2.62
C PRO A 432 17.06 0.52 1.37
N GLY A 433 17.52 1.75 1.55
CA GLY A 433 17.89 2.65 0.45
C GLY A 433 16.75 3.29 -0.34
N SER A 434 15.49 2.97 -0.03
CA SER A 434 14.29 3.39 -0.78
C SER A 434 14.17 2.85 -2.22
N SER A 435 12.95 2.50 -2.59
CA SER A 435 12.55 2.07 -3.93
C SER A 435 12.11 3.22 -4.86
N ASN A 436 11.82 4.42 -4.32
CA ASN A 436 11.23 5.52 -5.09
C ASN A 436 11.59 6.96 -4.66
N GLY A 437 12.22 7.17 -3.50
CA GLY A 437 12.62 8.50 -3.03
C GLY A 437 11.48 9.35 -2.47
N TRP A 438 10.30 8.79 -2.23
CA TRP A 438 9.15 9.49 -1.63
C TRP A 438 8.96 9.12 -0.15
N ASN A 439 8.28 9.99 0.59
CA ASN A 439 8.17 9.92 2.06
C ASN A 439 7.62 8.58 2.60
N HIS A 440 6.61 8.01 1.96
CA HIS A 440 6.01 6.72 2.34
C HIS A 440 6.96 5.52 2.15
N SER A 441 8.06 5.66 1.39
CA SER A 441 9.15 4.66 1.36
C SER A 441 10.05 4.69 2.62
N GLY A 442 9.70 5.53 3.61
CA GLY A 442 10.40 5.69 4.88
C GLY A 442 11.36 6.87 4.92
N LYS A 443 12.04 7.14 3.79
CA LYS A 443 12.95 8.28 3.63
C LYS A 443 12.86 8.86 2.23
N SER A 444 12.74 10.18 2.16
CA SER A 444 12.64 10.97 0.93
C SER A 444 14.02 11.23 0.29
N GLY A 445 13.99 11.60 -0.99
CA GLY A 445 15.14 12.03 -1.79
C GLY A 445 15.59 10.97 -2.79
N THR A 446 16.60 10.19 -2.43
CA THR A 446 17.32 9.28 -3.31
C THR A 446 16.69 7.88 -3.40
N VAL A 447 16.81 7.26 -4.58
CA VAL A 447 16.55 5.81 -4.77
C VAL A 447 17.89 5.09 -4.78
N ASN A 448 18.13 4.24 -3.79
CA ASN A 448 19.38 3.49 -3.61
C ASN A 448 19.15 1.97 -3.50
N LEU A 449 17.95 1.50 -3.86
CA LEU A 449 17.69 0.10 -4.18
C LEU A 449 18.00 -0.16 -5.66
N MET A 450 18.90 -1.09 -5.98
CA MET A 450 19.27 -1.45 -7.37
C MET A 450 19.71 -0.26 -8.25
N ASN A 451 20.15 0.84 -7.63
CA ASN A 451 20.71 2.06 -8.20
C ASN A 451 21.70 2.63 -7.17
N GLY A 452 22.75 3.32 -7.61
CA GLY A 452 23.76 3.90 -6.71
C GLY A 452 24.71 2.90 -6.05
N VAL A 453 25.65 3.43 -5.25
CA VAL A 453 26.76 2.64 -4.69
C VAL A 453 26.26 1.52 -3.76
N MET A 454 25.24 1.76 -2.94
CA MET A 454 24.69 0.73 -2.04
C MET A 454 23.60 -0.14 -2.70
N GLY A 455 23.35 0.03 -4.00
CA GLY A 455 22.25 -0.59 -4.75
C GLY A 455 22.10 -2.10 -4.57
N ILE A 456 23.22 -2.83 -4.52
CA ILE A 456 23.23 -4.30 -4.37
C ILE A 456 23.15 -4.71 -2.89
N ALA A 457 23.91 -4.09 -1.99
CA ALA A 457 23.83 -4.37 -0.55
C ALA A 457 22.42 -4.14 0.02
N ASN A 458 21.75 -3.05 -0.38
CA ASN A 458 20.36 -2.76 -0.03
C ASN A 458 19.39 -3.83 -0.54
N ALA A 459 19.62 -4.36 -1.75
CA ALA A 459 18.81 -5.43 -2.32
C ALA A 459 19.08 -6.79 -1.64
N GLU A 460 20.34 -7.13 -1.34
CA GLU A 460 20.73 -8.33 -0.60
C GLU A 460 20.12 -8.34 0.82
N ARG A 461 20.12 -7.18 1.50
CA ARG A 461 19.39 -6.96 2.76
C ARG A 461 17.86 -7.11 2.58
N THR A 462 17.29 -6.59 1.49
CA THR A 462 15.87 -6.79 1.14
C THR A 462 15.52 -8.29 0.98
N LEU A 463 16.41 -9.13 0.45
CA LEU A 463 16.18 -10.57 0.35
C LEU A 463 16.05 -11.26 1.73
N ASN A 464 16.81 -10.82 2.75
CA ASN A 464 16.67 -11.31 4.13
C ASN A 464 15.28 -10.99 4.73
N ILE A 465 14.82 -9.76 4.53
CA ILE A 465 13.50 -9.27 4.96
C ILE A 465 12.39 -10.10 4.29
N VAL A 466 12.47 -10.25 2.97
CA VAL A 466 11.50 -11.01 2.16
C VAL A 466 11.51 -12.50 2.51
N ARG A 467 12.67 -13.11 2.77
CA ARG A 467 12.81 -14.49 3.28
C ARG A 467 12.06 -14.66 4.61
N SER A 468 12.21 -13.70 5.52
CA SER A 468 11.54 -13.73 6.84
C SER A 468 10.02 -13.65 6.71
N LEU A 469 9.52 -12.70 5.93
CA LEU A 469 8.10 -12.52 5.69
C LEU A 469 7.50 -13.74 4.96
N ALA A 470 8.17 -14.26 3.93
CA ALA A 470 7.76 -15.48 3.23
C ALA A 470 7.65 -16.68 4.17
N ARG A 471 8.61 -16.87 5.08
CA ARG A 471 8.57 -17.95 6.09
C ARG A 471 7.40 -17.77 7.06
N PHE A 472 7.17 -16.56 7.59
CA PHE A 472 6.03 -16.29 8.48
C PHE A 472 4.68 -16.56 7.80
N ILE A 473 4.50 -16.05 6.58
CA ILE A 473 3.27 -16.23 5.79
C ILE A 473 3.00 -17.73 5.57
N SER A 474 4.04 -18.49 5.26
CA SER A 474 3.93 -19.91 4.88
C SER A 474 3.62 -20.85 6.04
N LEU A 475 3.68 -20.38 7.29
CA LEU A 475 3.25 -21.15 8.45
C LEU A 475 1.77 -21.59 8.27
N PRO A 476 1.40 -22.84 8.61
CA PRO A 476 0.03 -23.35 8.43
C PRO A 476 -1.08 -22.49 9.07
N VAL A 477 -0.74 -21.77 10.15
CA VAL A 477 -1.61 -20.83 10.89
C VAL A 477 -1.87 -19.49 10.19
N ASN A 478 -1.08 -19.15 9.17
CA ASN A 478 -1.01 -17.83 8.54
C ASN A 478 -1.35 -17.86 7.04
N ARG A 479 -0.94 -18.91 6.30
CA ARG A 479 -1.06 -18.99 4.83
C ARG A 479 -2.46 -18.77 4.25
N ASN A 480 -3.49 -19.11 5.02
CA ASN A 480 -4.91 -18.94 4.63
C ASN A 480 -5.48 -17.55 4.96
N ILE A 481 -4.78 -16.77 5.79
CA ILE A 481 -5.14 -15.41 6.21
C ILE A 481 -4.34 -14.39 5.41
N ILE A 482 -3.08 -14.70 5.06
CA ILE A 482 -2.18 -13.89 4.24
C ILE A 482 -1.91 -14.61 2.90
N PRO A 483 -2.92 -14.77 2.02
CA PRO A 483 -2.75 -15.45 0.73
C PRO A 483 -1.99 -14.64 -0.33
N MET A 484 -1.65 -13.36 -0.07
CA MET A 484 -0.91 -12.49 -0.97
C MET A 484 0.25 -11.78 -0.25
N PHE A 485 1.35 -11.57 -0.99
CA PHE A 485 2.51 -10.81 -0.55
C PHE A 485 2.99 -9.90 -1.69
N SER A 486 2.72 -8.60 -1.58
CA SER A 486 3.40 -7.55 -2.35
C SER A 486 4.83 -7.42 -1.86
N VAL A 487 5.79 -7.95 -2.64
CA VAL A 487 7.20 -8.11 -2.23
C VAL A 487 8.03 -6.84 -2.34
N LEU A 488 7.55 -5.83 -3.07
CA LEU A 488 8.16 -4.51 -3.19
C LEU A 488 7.12 -3.49 -3.62
N ASN A 489 6.87 -2.48 -2.78
CA ASN A 489 5.99 -1.37 -3.11
C ASN A 489 6.66 -0.34 -4.05
N GLU A 490 5.88 0.13 -5.02
CA GLU A 490 6.15 1.27 -5.90
C GLU A 490 7.62 1.51 -6.36
N PRO A 491 8.37 0.52 -6.89
CA PRO A 491 9.73 0.77 -7.36
C PRO A 491 9.75 1.72 -8.56
N TYR A 492 10.43 2.86 -8.43
CA TYR A 492 10.43 3.90 -9.44
C TYR A 492 11.33 3.54 -10.64
N LEU A 493 10.72 2.90 -11.63
CA LEU A 493 11.44 2.30 -12.77
C LEU A 493 12.14 3.34 -13.65
N ASN A 494 11.69 4.60 -13.64
CA ASN A 494 12.41 5.72 -14.26
C ASN A 494 13.82 5.97 -13.67
N VAL A 495 14.12 5.43 -12.47
CA VAL A 495 15.46 5.49 -11.87
C VAL A 495 16.12 4.12 -11.88
N ILE A 496 15.42 3.06 -11.46
CA ILE A 496 16.00 1.70 -11.34
C ILE A 496 16.22 1.02 -12.71
N GLY A 497 15.35 1.27 -13.68
CA GLY A 497 15.39 0.64 -15.00
C GLY A 497 14.94 -0.83 -15.02
N HIS A 498 14.50 -1.31 -16.20
CA HIS A 498 14.06 -2.69 -16.37
C HIS A 498 15.19 -3.72 -16.17
N ALA A 499 16.43 -3.36 -16.54
CA ALA A 499 17.58 -4.26 -16.53
C ALA A 499 17.99 -4.68 -15.11
N ALA A 500 17.86 -3.78 -14.13
CA ALA A 500 18.14 -4.09 -12.72
C ALA A 500 16.92 -4.68 -11.99
N LEU A 501 15.71 -4.15 -12.25
CA LEU A 501 14.50 -4.57 -11.52
C LEU A 501 14.02 -5.98 -11.88
N ARG A 502 14.17 -6.43 -13.13
CA ARG A 502 13.73 -7.77 -13.56
C ARG A 502 14.51 -8.91 -12.87
N PRO A 503 15.86 -8.90 -12.81
CA PRO A 503 16.63 -9.79 -11.96
C PRO A 503 16.24 -9.77 -10.48
N LEU A 504 16.00 -8.59 -9.89
CA LEU A 504 15.53 -8.50 -8.50
C LEU A 504 14.16 -9.20 -8.34
N TYR A 505 13.21 -8.96 -9.24
CA TYR A 505 11.90 -9.62 -9.22
C TYR A 505 12.00 -11.15 -9.33
N VAL A 506 12.85 -11.69 -10.22
CA VAL A 506 13.12 -13.14 -10.30
C VAL A 506 13.76 -13.65 -9.01
N LYS A 507 14.72 -12.91 -8.43
CA LYS A 507 15.38 -13.33 -7.19
C LYS A 507 14.45 -13.28 -5.98
N LEU A 508 13.53 -12.32 -5.92
CA LEU A 508 12.45 -12.25 -4.93
C LEU A 508 11.50 -13.45 -5.06
N TYR A 509 11.14 -13.87 -6.27
CA TYR A 509 10.35 -15.10 -6.48
C TYR A 509 11.05 -16.33 -5.94
N ASP A 510 12.32 -16.54 -6.29
CA ASP A 510 13.09 -17.67 -5.81
C ASP A 510 13.21 -17.65 -4.27
N THR A 511 13.35 -16.47 -3.68
CA THR A 511 13.46 -16.29 -2.23
C THR A 511 12.15 -16.60 -1.52
N VAL A 512 11.00 -16.19 -2.08
CA VAL A 512 9.68 -16.55 -1.54
C VAL A 512 9.41 -18.04 -1.76
N ARG A 513 9.65 -18.62 -2.94
CA ARG A 513 9.38 -20.03 -3.24
C ARG A 513 10.35 -21.00 -2.55
N ALA A 514 11.55 -20.55 -2.16
CA ALA A 514 12.47 -21.30 -1.31
C ALA A 514 11.88 -21.62 0.07
N GLU A 515 11.24 -20.63 0.71
CA GLU A 515 10.59 -20.76 2.02
C GLU A 515 9.15 -21.29 1.93
N SER A 516 8.43 -20.92 0.88
CA SER A 516 6.98 -21.08 0.80
C SER A 516 6.51 -22.30 0.01
N GLY A 517 7.36 -22.84 -0.87
CA GLY A 517 7.04 -23.94 -1.76
C GLY A 517 6.27 -23.54 -3.03
N PHE A 518 6.10 -24.52 -3.91
CA PHE A 518 5.41 -24.36 -5.19
C PHE A 518 4.02 -25.00 -5.16
N GLY A 519 3.10 -24.44 -5.93
CA GLY A 519 1.75 -24.94 -6.14
C GLY A 519 0.77 -24.58 -5.05
N ASP A 520 -0.50 -24.88 -5.31
CA ASP A 520 -1.62 -24.48 -4.49
C ASP A 520 -1.52 -24.99 -3.04
N GLY A 521 -1.96 -24.16 -2.08
CA GLY A 521 -1.80 -24.41 -0.65
C GLY A 521 -0.37 -24.22 -0.09
N ASN A 522 0.66 -24.09 -0.92
CA ASN A 522 2.03 -23.78 -0.48
C ASN A 522 2.31 -22.28 -0.67
N GLY A 523 2.32 -21.49 0.41
CA GLY A 523 2.74 -20.09 0.31
C GLY A 523 1.75 -19.12 -0.37
N PRO A 524 2.10 -17.82 -0.42
CA PRO A 524 1.26 -16.78 -1.00
C PRO A 524 1.34 -16.71 -2.53
N VAL A 525 0.37 -16.03 -3.12
CA VAL A 525 0.52 -15.38 -4.44
C VAL A 525 1.52 -14.23 -4.28
N ILE A 526 2.54 -14.18 -5.14
CA ILE A 526 3.57 -13.13 -5.12
C ILE A 526 3.08 -11.97 -5.98
N VAL A 527 3.02 -10.77 -5.42
CA VAL A 527 2.48 -9.59 -6.08
C VAL A 527 3.61 -8.60 -6.40
N TYR A 528 3.64 -8.10 -7.64
CA TYR A 528 4.62 -7.15 -8.14
C TYR A 528 3.94 -5.87 -8.62
N HIS A 529 4.43 -4.70 -8.19
CA HIS A 529 3.98 -3.41 -8.73
C HIS A 529 4.56 -3.14 -10.12
N ASP A 530 3.79 -2.47 -10.98
CA ASP A 530 4.13 -2.21 -12.39
C ASP A 530 5.26 -1.19 -12.65
N GLY A 531 5.81 -0.59 -11.59
CA GLY A 531 6.91 0.36 -11.66
C GLY A 531 6.56 1.68 -12.36
N PHE A 532 5.27 2.05 -12.37
CA PHE A 532 4.68 3.22 -13.04
C PHE A 532 4.72 3.20 -14.58
N LYS A 533 5.15 2.08 -15.18
CA LYS A 533 5.12 1.89 -16.64
C LYS A 533 3.82 1.26 -17.14
N GLY A 534 2.94 0.84 -16.24
CA GLY A 534 1.70 0.14 -16.58
C GLY A 534 1.90 -1.36 -16.83
N THR A 535 0.84 -2.14 -16.60
CA THR A 535 0.86 -3.61 -16.69
C THR A 535 1.38 -4.19 -18.02
N ALA A 536 1.30 -3.44 -19.12
CA ALA A 536 1.63 -3.92 -20.46
C ALA A 536 3.13 -4.25 -20.65
N VAL A 537 4.06 -3.54 -19.99
CA VAL A 537 5.52 -3.80 -20.12
C VAL A 537 5.99 -5.08 -19.42
N TRP A 538 5.07 -5.71 -18.68
CA TRP A 538 5.26 -6.94 -17.94
C TRP A 538 4.53 -8.14 -18.58
N HIS A 539 3.81 -7.95 -19.69
CA HIS A 539 3.17 -9.08 -20.40
C HIS A 539 4.25 -10.03 -20.95
N GLY A 540 4.17 -11.31 -20.59
CA GLY A 540 5.17 -12.33 -20.93
C GLY A 540 6.31 -12.50 -19.90
N PHE A 541 6.57 -11.51 -19.04
CA PHE A 541 7.57 -11.64 -17.97
C PHE A 541 7.20 -12.78 -17.02
N MET A 542 8.15 -13.67 -16.72
CA MET A 542 7.97 -14.82 -15.80
C MET A 542 6.79 -15.73 -16.17
N LYS A 543 6.47 -15.88 -17.47
CA LYS A 543 5.47 -16.83 -17.96
C LYS A 543 5.77 -18.25 -17.45
N GLY A 544 4.79 -18.94 -16.87
CA GLY A 544 4.99 -20.29 -16.30
C GLY A 544 5.40 -20.31 -14.82
N SER A 545 5.65 -19.14 -14.21
CA SER A 545 5.85 -18.99 -12.76
C SER A 545 4.66 -19.49 -11.94
N ASP A 546 4.90 -19.97 -10.72
CA ASP A 546 3.83 -20.37 -9.82
C ASP A 546 3.21 -19.15 -9.10
N ARG A 547 1.94 -18.86 -9.39
CA ARG A 547 1.09 -17.87 -8.69
C ARG A 547 1.77 -16.52 -8.47
N VAL A 548 1.96 -15.77 -9.55
CA VAL A 548 2.32 -14.36 -9.53
C VAL A 548 1.12 -13.47 -9.87
N ALA A 549 1.14 -12.21 -9.43
CA ALA A 549 0.16 -11.18 -9.74
C ALA A 549 0.82 -9.84 -10.09
N LEU A 550 0.15 -9.04 -10.93
CA LEU A 550 0.52 -7.66 -11.22
C LEU A 550 -0.38 -6.67 -10.48
N ASP A 551 0.26 -5.65 -9.93
CA ASP A 551 -0.33 -4.55 -9.20
C ASP A 551 0.02 -3.22 -9.87
N SER A 552 -0.86 -2.25 -9.70
CA SER A 552 -0.88 -0.99 -10.43
C SER A 552 -1.59 0.06 -9.60
N HIS A 553 -0.91 1.13 -9.22
CA HIS A 553 -1.57 2.22 -8.49
C HIS A 553 -2.15 3.24 -9.47
N ARG A 554 -3.38 3.71 -9.22
CA ARG A 554 -4.19 4.45 -10.20
C ARG A 554 -4.97 5.60 -9.56
N TYR A 555 -4.49 6.81 -9.82
CA TYR A 555 -5.01 8.06 -9.28
C TYR A 555 -5.36 9.04 -10.41
N LEU A 556 -6.35 9.91 -10.18
CA LEU A 556 -6.73 10.98 -11.13
C LEU A 556 -6.08 12.34 -10.79
N CYS A 557 -5.48 12.48 -9.61
CA CYS A 557 -5.02 13.75 -9.03
C CYS A 557 -3.58 14.17 -9.39
N PHE A 558 -2.64 13.23 -9.57
CA PHE A 558 -1.20 13.52 -9.67
C PHE A 558 -0.69 13.83 -11.09
N ARG A 559 -1.46 14.60 -11.86
CA ARG A 559 -1.09 15.07 -13.20
C ARG A 559 -1.41 16.57 -13.32
N THR A 560 -1.32 17.13 -14.52
CA THR A 560 -1.88 18.46 -14.83
C THR A 560 -3.30 18.57 -14.26
N PRO A 561 -3.63 19.63 -13.49
CA PRO A 561 -4.93 19.82 -12.89
C PRO A 561 -6.07 19.66 -13.91
N ASN A 562 -7.07 18.86 -13.55
CA ASN A 562 -8.17 18.57 -14.45
C ASN A 562 -9.45 19.26 -14.01
N THR A 563 -9.98 20.10 -14.90
CA THR A 563 -11.14 20.98 -14.68
C THR A 563 -12.48 20.37 -15.07
N ASP A 564 -12.54 19.09 -15.48
CA ASP A 564 -13.79 18.45 -15.86
C ASP A 564 -14.76 18.33 -14.66
N PRO A 565 -16.06 18.64 -14.82
CA PRO A 565 -17.04 18.47 -13.76
C PRO A 565 -17.10 17.03 -13.22
N LEU A 566 -17.35 16.84 -11.92
CA LEU A 566 -17.39 15.51 -11.27
C LEU A 566 -18.22 14.43 -12.01
N PRO A 567 -19.39 14.73 -12.63
CA PRO A 567 -20.07 13.75 -13.48
C PRO A 567 -19.22 13.22 -14.64
N VAL A 568 -18.40 14.07 -15.27
CA VAL A 568 -17.47 13.72 -16.36
C VAL A 568 -16.23 12.99 -15.83
N GLN A 569 -15.79 13.28 -14.61
CA GLN A 569 -14.74 12.49 -13.94
C GLN A 569 -15.15 11.01 -13.81
N SER A 570 -16.45 10.71 -13.60
CA SER A 570 -16.94 9.35 -13.37
C SER A 570 -16.71 8.36 -14.52
N ILE A 571 -16.60 8.79 -15.78
CA ILE A 571 -16.31 7.87 -16.90
C ILE A 571 -14.81 7.59 -17.07
N LYS A 572 -13.91 8.37 -16.44
CA LYS A 572 -12.47 8.27 -16.69
C LYS A 572 -11.84 6.94 -16.29
N PRO A 573 -12.16 6.30 -15.13
CA PRO A 573 -11.62 4.98 -14.82
C PRO A 573 -12.01 3.92 -15.85
N CYS A 574 -13.26 4.00 -16.33
CA CYS A 574 -13.82 3.10 -17.34
C CYS A 574 -13.13 3.22 -18.70
N VAL A 575 -12.79 4.44 -19.13
CA VAL A 575 -12.10 4.70 -20.40
C VAL A 575 -10.59 4.44 -20.29
N ASN A 576 -9.95 4.92 -19.23
CA ASN A 576 -8.49 4.93 -19.11
C ASN A 576 -7.92 3.55 -18.73
N TRP A 577 -8.65 2.75 -17.95
CA TRP A 577 -8.04 1.65 -17.20
C TRP A 577 -8.75 0.28 -17.32
N MET A 578 -10.08 0.23 -17.43
CA MET A 578 -10.86 -1.01 -17.48
C MET A 578 -10.30 -2.07 -18.45
N ARG A 579 -9.96 -1.64 -19.67
CA ARG A 579 -9.37 -2.50 -20.71
C ARG A 579 -8.02 -3.11 -20.29
N HIS A 580 -7.19 -2.35 -19.59
CA HIS A 580 -5.83 -2.74 -19.23
C HIS A 580 -5.85 -3.88 -18.20
N PHE A 581 -6.76 -3.84 -17.23
CA PHE A 581 -6.89 -4.89 -16.22
C PHE A 581 -7.52 -6.17 -16.77
N ASN A 582 -8.59 -6.10 -17.58
CA ASN A 582 -9.13 -7.26 -18.29
C ASN A 582 -8.10 -7.90 -19.26
N ARG A 583 -7.30 -7.09 -19.98
CA ARG A 583 -6.20 -7.61 -20.80
C ARG A 583 -5.13 -8.28 -19.94
N THR A 584 -4.75 -7.71 -18.80
CA THR A 584 -3.69 -8.26 -17.93
C THR A 584 -4.12 -9.59 -17.28
N MET A 585 -5.39 -9.70 -16.87
CA MET A 585 -6.00 -10.97 -16.43
C MET A 585 -5.92 -12.08 -17.49
N ARG A 586 -5.82 -11.74 -18.78
CA ARG A 586 -5.72 -12.69 -19.91
C ARG A 586 -4.27 -12.91 -20.39
N SER A 587 -3.42 -11.87 -20.34
CA SER A 587 -2.07 -11.87 -20.91
C SER A 587 -0.94 -12.12 -19.91
N PHE A 588 -1.19 -11.96 -18.60
CA PHE A 588 -0.20 -12.17 -17.55
C PHE A 588 -0.69 -13.19 -16.51
N GLY A 589 -1.89 -12.96 -15.94
CA GLY A 589 -2.41 -13.70 -14.80
C GLY A 589 -3.14 -12.76 -13.84
N ILE A 590 -3.16 -13.08 -12.55
CA ILE A 590 -3.86 -12.30 -11.52
C ILE A 590 -3.44 -10.82 -11.61
N SER A 591 -4.40 -9.91 -11.61
CA SER A 591 -4.16 -8.47 -11.70
C SER A 591 -5.13 -7.68 -10.83
N MET A 592 -4.65 -6.59 -10.24
CA MET A 592 -5.41 -5.73 -9.33
C MET A 592 -4.94 -4.27 -9.41
N VAL A 593 -5.69 -3.39 -8.74
CA VAL A 593 -5.24 -2.04 -8.33
C VAL A 593 -5.20 -2.00 -6.82
N ALA A 594 -4.02 -2.14 -6.21
CA ALA A 594 -3.90 -2.10 -4.76
C ALA A 594 -3.92 -0.68 -4.17
N GLU A 595 -3.87 0.36 -5.00
CA GLU A 595 -4.12 1.73 -4.55
C GLU A 595 -4.86 2.59 -5.57
N TRP A 596 -5.93 3.22 -5.09
CA TRP A 596 -6.70 4.27 -5.77
C TRP A 596 -7.53 5.05 -4.75
N SER A 597 -7.97 6.24 -5.10
CA SER A 597 -8.88 7.05 -4.29
C SER A 597 -9.89 7.79 -5.18
N ILE A 598 -10.93 8.40 -4.61
CA ILE A 598 -11.86 9.27 -5.37
C ILE A 598 -11.26 10.65 -5.70
N ALA A 599 -9.99 10.91 -5.39
CA ALA A 599 -9.39 12.24 -5.53
C ALA A 599 -9.25 12.65 -7.01
N THR A 600 -10.02 13.68 -7.41
CA THR A 600 -10.00 14.25 -8.77
C THR A 600 -9.03 15.44 -8.91
N ASN A 601 -8.48 15.92 -7.80
CA ASN A 601 -7.38 16.89 -7.74
C ASN A 601 -6.46 16.52 -6.56
N ASP A 602 -5.30 17.18 -6.46
CA ASP A 602 -4.30 16.94 -5.42
C ASP A 602 -4.43 17.90 -4.22
N CYS A 603 -5.63 18.43 -3.99
CA CYS A 603 -5.92 19.17 -2.76
C CYS A 603 -5.88 18.27 -1.54
N GLY A 604 -5.21 18.74 -0.49
CA GLY A 604 -5.16 18.10 0.81
C GLY A 604 -3.82 18.29 1.51
N ARG A 605 -3.90 18.49 2.83
CA ARG A 605 -2.77 18.60 3.75
C ARG A 605 -1.70 17.54 3.49
N PHE A 606 -0.58 17.99 2.94
CA PHE A 606 0.59 17.18 2.57
C PHE A 606 0.38 16.08 1.52
N VAL A 607 -0.69 16.12 0.71
CA VAL A 607 -0.97 15.10 -0.35
C VAL A 607 0.18 14.95 -1.36
N ASN A 608 1.00 16.00 -1.55
CA ASN A 608 2.23 15.96 -2.36
C ASN A 608 3.54 15.86 -1.56
N GLY A 609 3.46 15.80 -0.22
CA GLY A 609 4.58 15.96 0.71
C GLY A 609 4.46 17.19 1.60
N VAL A 610 5.31 17.26 2.62
CA VAL A 610 5.39 18.40 3.55
C VAL A 610 5.99 19.61 2.83
N HIS A 611 5.36 20.78 2.97
CA HIS A 611 5.69 22.05 2.28
C HIS A 611 5.71 22.03 0.74
N VAL A 612 5.28 20.93 0.08
CA VAL A 612 5.32 20.81 -1.40
C VAL A 612 4.19 21.58 -2.12
N GLY A 613 3.07 21.88 -1.45
CA GLY A 613 1.92 22.57 -2.06
C GLY A 613 1.05 21.68 -2.97
N THR A 614 0.16 22.29 -3.77
CA THR A 614 -0.80 21.61 -4.64
C THR A 614 -0.74 22.12 -6.08
N ARG A 615 -0.94 21.22 -7.06
CA ARG A 615 -1.01 21.60 -8.48
C ARG A 615 -2.31 22.33 -8.76
N PHE A 616 -3.40 21.88 -8.13
CA PHE A 616 -4.74 22.44 -8.32
C PHE A 616 -4.80 23.96 -8.15
N GLU A 617 -4.16 24.50 -7.11
CA GLU A 617 -4.16 25.95 -6.81
C GLU A 617 -2.84 26.67 -7.16
N GLY A 618 -1.93 25.99 -7.87
CA GLY A 618 -0.65 26.56 -8.33
C GLY A 618 0.47 26.64 -7.27
N THR A 619 0.26 26.16 -6.05
CA THR A 619 1.25 26.22 -4.96
C THR A 619 2.36 25.17 -5.06
N TYR A 620 2.29 24.22 -6.01
CA TYR A 620 3.29 23.16 -6.23
C TYR A 620 4.66 23.65 -6.77
N GLY A 621 4.74 24.88 -7.29
CA GLY A 621 6.02 25.50 -7.71
C GLY A 621 6.62 25.02 -9.03
N ASP A 622 6.01 24.08 -9.77
CA ASP A 622 6.44 23.71 -11.13
C ASP A 622 5.84 24.68 -12.17
N PRO A 623 6.64 25.52 -12.86
CA PRO A 623 6.15 26.50 -13.82
C PRO A 623 5.57 25.88 -15.11
N LYS A 624 5.68 24.55 -15.31
CA LYS A 624 5.03 23.83 -16.41
C LYS A 624 3.57 23.48 -16.12
N ILE A 625 3.13 23.62 -14.87
CA ILE A 625 1.80 23.19 -14.44
C ILE A 625 0.88 24.41 -14.34
N VAL A 626 -0.11 24.46 -15.24
CA VAL A 626 -1.20 25.46 -15.19
C VAL A 626 -2.16 25.06 -14.07
N ALA A 627 -2.40 25.99 -13.14
CA ALA A 627 -3.36 25.80 -12.05
C ALA A 627 -4.81 25.70 -12.56
N ALA A 628 -5.67 25.01 -11.82
CA ALA A 628 -7.11 24.92 -12.08
C ALA A 628 -7.94 25.93 -11.25
N ALA A 629 -7.34 26.54 -10.22
CA ALA A 629 -7.96 27.51 -9.34
C ALA A 629 -6.91 28.45 -8.72
N GLU A 630 -7.38 29.51 -8.05
CA GLU A 630 -6.55 30.42 -7.26
C GLU A 630 -6.15 29.81 -5.90
N PRO A 631 -5.01 30.23 -5.30
CA PRO A 631 -4.58 29.79 -3.96
C PRO A 631 -5.66 29.92 -2.88
N GLY A 632 -5.82 28.86 -2.07
CA GLY A 632 -6.87 28.75 -1.05
C GLY A 632 -8.11 27.98 -1.52
N ALA A 633 -8.25 27.73 -2.83
CA ALA A 633 -9.36 26.92 -3.36
C ALA A 633 -9.37 25.46 -2.85
N CYS A 634 -8.26 24.97 -2.29
CA CYS A 634 -8.20 23.64 -1.68
C CYS A 634 -8.94 23.52 -0.33
N GLU A 635 -9.23 24.60 0.40
CA GLU A 635 -9.97 24.54 1.68
C GLU A 635 -11.33 23.84 1.54
N PHE A 636 -12.03 24.07 0.43
CA PHE A 636 -13.31 23.40 0.10
C PHE A 636 -13.16 21.88 -0.09
N TRP A 637 -12.01 21.41 -0.59
CA TRP A 637 -11.74 19.98 -0.81
C TRP A 637 -11.22 19.28 0.46
N GLU A 638 -10.68 20.03 1.42
CA GLU A 638 -10.37 19.51 2.75
C GLU A 638 -11.61 19.40 3.65
N ASP A 639 -12.70 20.11 3.33
CA ASP A 639 -13.92 20.15 4.13
C ASP A 639 -15.15 19.47 3.48
N SER A 640 -15.25 18.16 3.72
CA SER A 640 -16.41 17.34 3.32
C SER A 640 -17.78 17.74 3.92
N THR A 641 -17.84 18.71 4.86
CA THR A 641 -19.12 19.23 5.36
C THR A 641 -19.74 20.23 4.38
N GLN A 642 -18.91 20.96 3.63
CA GLN A 642 -19.32 21.95 2.62
C GLN A 642 -19.87 21.30 1.34
N TRP A 643 -19.53 20.03 1.09
CA TRP A 643 -19.92 19.32 -0.12
C TRP A 643 -21.42 19.03 -0.19
N SER A 644 -22.07 19.51 -1.24
CA SER A 644 -23.50 19.29 -1.49
C SER A 644 -23.86 17.81 -1.64
N LYS A 645 -25.13 17.46 -1.40
CA LYS A 645 -25.65 16.09 -1.62
C LYS A 645 -25.36 15.58 -3.05
N GLN A 646 -25.45 16.45 -4.06
CA GLN A 646 -25.16 16.07 -5.44
C GLN A 646 -23.66 15.84 -5.69
N MET A 647 -22.79 16.65 -5.09
CA MET A 647 -21.33 16.41 -5.13
C MET A 647 -20.99 15.05 -4.52
N LYS A 648 -21.58 14.72 -3.36
CA LYS A 648 -21.38 13.43 -2.69
C LYS A 648 -21.89 12.24 -3.52
N LEU A 649 -22.99 12.40 -4.26
CA LEU A 649 -23.46 11.40 -5.23
C LEU A 649 -22.52 11.26 -6.44
N ASN A 650 -22.00 12.37 -6.98
CA ASN A 650 -21.03 12.32 -8.09
C ASN A 650 -19.72 11.61 -7.67
N LEU A 651 -19.31 11.76 -6.41
CA LEU A 651 -18.17 11.03 -5.82
C LEU A 651 -18.45 9.52 -5.66
N GLN A 652 -19.68 9.11 -5.34
CA GLN A 652 -20.07 7.69 -5.40
C GLN A 652 -20.04 7.14 -6.83
N ASP A 653 -20.47 7.93 -7.82
CA ASP A 653 -20.38 7.59 -9.25
C ASP A 653 -18.90 7.33 -9.65
N ILE A 654 -17.98 8.20 -9.20
CA ILE A 654 -16.53 8.04 -9.41
C ILE A 654 -16.01 6.78 -8.69
N ALA A 655 -16.44 6.51 -7.46
CA ALA A 655 -16.04 5.31 -6.72
C ALA A 655 -16.46 4.01 -7.44
N LEU A 656 -17.74 3.92 -7.86
CA LEU A 656 -18.27 2.74 -8.56
C LEU A 656 -17.59 2.52 -9.93
N ALA A 657 -17.17 3.60 -10.61
CA ALA A 657 -16.40 3.52 -11.85
C ALA A 657 -15.01 2.89 -11.66
N HIS A 658 -14.28 3.30 -10.62
CA HIS A 658 -12.99 2.67 -10.28
C HIS A 658 -13.19 1.18 -9.95
N MET A 659 -14.17 0.86 -9.10
CA MET A 659 -14.48 -0.52 -8.70
C MET A 659 -14.81 -1.43 -9.90
N ASP A 660 -15.65 -0.98 -10.85
CA ASP A 660 -16.04 -1.76 -12.04
C ASP A 660 -14.95 -1.83 -13.11
N ALA A 661 -14.10 -0.80 -13.22
CA ALA A 661 -12.95 -0.79 -14.11
C ALA A 661 -11.87 -1.78 -13.65
N PHE A 662 -11.50 -1.73 -12.37
CA PHE A 662 -10.40 -2.52 -11.83
C PHE A 662 -10.78 -3.98 -11.56
N GLN A 663 -12.05 -4.25 -11.25
CA GLN A 663 -12.54 -5.51 -10.70
C GLN A 663 -11.88 -5.84 -9.35
N ASN A 664 -10.61 -6.27 -9.33
CA ASN A 664 -9.86 -6.49 -8.10
C ASN A 664 -9.20 -5.18 -7.62
N TRP A 665 -9.55 -4.71 -6.42
CA TRP A 665 -9.06 -3.43 -5.93
C TRP A 665 -8.90 -3.33 -4.41
N PHE A 666 -8.00 -2.44 -3.98
CA PHE A 666 -7.89 -1.94 -2.61
C PHE A 666 -7.88 -0.41 -2.61
N TYR A 667 -8.72 0.22 -1.80
CA TYR A 667 -8.81 1.68 -1.69
C TYR A 667 -7.68 2.26 -0.81
N TRP A 668 -7.08 3.38 -1.21
CA TRP A 668 -6.09 4.14 -0.44
C TRP A 668 -6.75 5.37 0.20
N THR A 669 -7.01 5.40 1.52
CA THR A 669 -6.82 4.38 2.57
C THR A 669 -8.14 4.13 3.31
N TRP A 670 -8.19 3.16 4.24
CA TRP A 670 -9.36 2.92 5.11
C TRP A 670 -9.78 4.20 5.83
N LYS A 671 -8.83 4.89 6.48
CA LYS A 671 -9.07 6.19 7.11
C LYS A 671 -7.80 7.01 7.25
N THR A 672 -7.97 8.32 7.24
CA THR A 672 -7.00 9.34 7.62
C THR A 672 -7.20 9.75 9.09
N GLY A 673 -6.14 10.24 9.72
CA GLY A 673 -6.18 10.90 11.02
C GLY A 673 -6.50 12.40 10.90
N PRO A 674 -6.70 13.10 12.02
CA PRO A 674 -6.88 14.56 12.02
C PRO A 674 -5.56 15.29 11.72
N SER A 675 -5.70 16.55 11.32
CA SER A 675 -4.66 17.59 11.39
C SER A 675 -4.84 18.40 12.68
N LEU A 676 -3.76 18.96 13.23
CA LEU A 676 -3.79 19.87 14.36
C LEU A 676 -4.53 21.19 14.04
N LEU A 677 -4.70 21.54 12.76
CA LEU A 677 -5.51 22.67 12.31
C LEU A 677 -7.02 22.40 12.46
N HIS A 678 -7.42 21.13 12.37
CA HIS A 678 -8.81 20.68 12.38
C HIS A 678 -8.97 19.37 13.18
N PRO A 679 -8.75 19.39 14.51
CA PRO A 679 -8.68 18.19 15.34
C PRO A 679 -10.03 17.45 15.51
N ASP A 680 -11.14 18.08 15.11
CA ASP A 680 -12.50 17.55 15.16
C ASP A 680 -12.85 16.60 13.99
N ARG A 681 -12.06 16.62 12.90
CA ARG A 681 -12.34 15.92 11.65
C ARG A 681 -11.11 15.21 11.06
N PRO A 682 -11.27 14.10 10.34
CA PRO A 682 -10.16 13.49 9.61
C PRO A 682 -9.70 14.43 8.48
N ALA A 683 -8.39 14.54 8.28
CA ALA A 683 -7.81 15.26 7.16
C ALA A 683 -8.15 14.57 5.82
N ASN A 684 -7.97 15.29 4.71
CA ASN A 684 -7.95 14.73 3.36
C ASN A 684 -9.14 13.80 3.03
N PRO A 685 -10.40 14.31 3.04
CA PRO A 685 -11.60 13.47 3.01
C PRO A 685 -11.72 12.51 1.82
N MET A 686 -11.18 12.88 0.65
CA MET A 686 -11.16 12.02 -0.55
C MET A 686 -10.27 10.78 -0.39
N TRP A 687 -9.42 10.73 0.63
CA TRP A 687 -8.47 9.63 0.89
C TRP A 687 -8.92 8.71 2.04
N SER A 688 -10.15 8.89 2.53
CA SER A 688 -10.65 8.25 3.75
C SER A 688 -11.94 7.47 3.48
N TYR A 689 -11.82 6.18 3.11
CA TYR A 689 -12.96 5.32 2.76
C TYR A 689 -14.03 5.30 3.85
N ARG A 690 -13.61 5.16 5.12
CA ARG A 690 -14.46 5.14 6.31
C ARG A 690 -15.24 6.44 6.48
N HIS A 691 -14.59 7.58 6.28
CA HIS A 691 -15.24 8.90 6.38
C HIS A 691 -16.26 9.08 5.25
N GLY A 692 -15.93 8.64 4.03
CA GLY A 692 -16.83 8.64 2.89
C GLY A 692 -18.04 7.71 3.01
N LEU A 693 -17.86 6.55 3.64
CA LEU A 693 -18.94 5.61 3.94
C LEU A 693 -19.94 6.20 4.95
N LEU A 694 -19.42 6.86 6.00
CA LEU A 694 -20.23 7.52 7.03
C LEU A 694 -20.96 8.77 6.47
N ASN A 695 -20.31 9.54 5.60
CA ASN A 695 -20.82 10.81 5.06
C ASN A 695 -21.54 10.68 3.71
N GLY A 696 -21.67 9.46 3.16
CA GLY A 696 -22.44 9.19 1.95
C GLY A 696 -21.81 9.67 0.65
N TYR A 697 -20.47 9.67 0.56
CA TYR A 697 -19.74 9.87 -0.70
C TYR A 697 -18.92 8.65 -1.17
N ILE A 698 -18.95 7.56 -0.41
CA ILE A 698 -18.56 6.20 -0.83
C ILE A 698 -19.84 5.31 -0.79
N PRO A 699 -20.05 4.40 -1.76
CA PRO A 699 -21.25 3.57 -1.81
C PRO A 699 -21.36 2.62 -0.60
N LYS A 700 -22.55 2.56 0.03
CA LYS A 700 -22.81 1.72 1.22
C LYS A 700 -22.64 0.21 0.98
N ASN A 701 -22.84 -0.24 -0.25
CA ASN A 701 -22.49 -1.58 -0.69
C ASN A 701 -21.54 -1.44 -1.88
N PRO A 702 -20.23 -1.67 -1.72
CA PRO A 702 -19.29 -1.55 -2.85
C PRO A 702 -19.59 -2.59 -3.94
N ARG A 703 -20.16 -3.75 -3.60
CA ARG A 703 -20.36 -4.90 -4.51
C ARG A 703 -21.45 -4.69 -5.58
N VAL A 704 -22.03 -3.49 -5.68
CA VAL A 704 -22.98 -3.10 -6.76
C VAL A 704 -22.31 -2.48 -7.99
N PHE A 705 -20.96 -2.42 -8.01
CA PHE A 705 -20.21 -1.93 -9.16
C PHE A 705 -20.47 -2.65 -10.50
N PRO A 706 -20.81 -3.95 -10.61
CA PRO A 706 -20.81 -4.65 -11.89
C PRO A 706 -21.63 -3.97 -13.02
N GLY A 707 -20.94 -3.68 -14.12
CA GLY A 707 -21.52 -3.02 -15.30
C GLY A 707 -21.87 -1.55 -15.10
N PHE A 708 -21.38 -0.90 -14.04
CA PHE A 708 -21.46 0.55 -13.87
C PHE A 708 -20.75 1.29 -15.01
N CYS A 709 -19.58 0.83 -15.42
CA CYS A 709 -18.85 1.40 -16.54
C CYS A 709 -19.66 1.31 -17.84
N ARG A 710 -20.36 0.19 -18.10
CA ARG A 710 -21.25 0.08 -19.26
C ARG A 710 -22.31 1.19 -19.26
N ARG A 711 -22.95 1.45 -18.12
CA ARG A 711 -23.93 2.54 -17.96
C ARG A 711 -23.32 3.92 -18.18
N GLN A 712 -22.05 4.13 -17.84
CA GLN A 712 -21.34 5.38 -18.18
C GLN A 712 -21.02 5.47 -19.68
N PHE A 713 -20.55 4.39 -20.33
CA PHE A 713 -20.36 4.35 -21.80
C PHE A 713 -21.66 4.71 -22.53
N GLU A 714 -22.80 4.12 -22.13
CA GLU A 714 -24.14 4.44 -22.61
C GLU A 714 -24.49 5.94 -22.37
N ARG A 715 -24.37 6.43 -21.12
CA ARG A 715 -24.66 7.84 -20.71
C ARG A 715 -23.88 8.88 -21.52
N PHE A 716 -22.61 8.60 -21.84
CA PHE A 716 -21.71 9.52 -22.54
C PHE A 716 -21.63 9.25 -24.06
N ASN A 717 -22.50 8.40 -24.62
CA ASN A 717 -22.53 8.03 -26.03
C ASN A 717 -21.15 7.57 -26.56
N ARG A 718 -20.45 6.74 -25.79
CA ARG A 718 -19.15 6.16 -26.14
C ARG A 718 -19.28 4.65 -26.34
N THR A 719 -18.68 4.12 -27.41
CA THR A 719 -18.66 2.68 -27.68
C THR A 719 -17.79 1.95 -26.64
N GLN A 720 -18.36 0.94 -25.96
CA GLN A 720 -17.62 0.01 -25.11
C GLN A 720 -17.05 -1.17 -25.92
N GLU A 721 -15.87 -1.67 -25.54
CA GLU A 721 -15.33 -2.91 -26.10
C GLU A 721 -16.16 -4.14 -25.66
N LYS A 722 -16.33 -5.12 -26.58
CA LYS A 722 -17.25 -6.27 -26.40
C LYS A 722 -16.93 -7.19 -25.22
N THR A 723 -15.71 -7.16 -24.68
CA THR A 723 -15.31 -7.93 -23.49
C THR A 723 -14.55 -7.01 -22.54
N TYR A 724 -15.15 -6.73 -21.38
CA TYR A 724 -14.62 -5.74 -20.43
C TYR A 724 -14.33 -6.30 -19.02
N HIS A 725 -14.98 -7.39 -18.62
CA HIS A 725 -14.64 -8.16 -17.41
C HIS A 725 -13.89 -9.45 -17.76
N PHE A 726 -13.11 -9.95 -16.82
CA PHE A 726 -12.50 -11.28 -16.93
C PHE A 726 -13.56 -12.37 -16.69
N SER A 727 -13.78 -13.18 -17.72
CA SER A 727 -14.75 -14.29 -17.72
C SER A 727 -14.09 -15.63 -18.10
N GLY A 728 -12.76 -15.67 -18.08
CA GLY A 728 -11.97 -16.88 -18.36
C GLY A 728 -11.66 -17.67 -17.10
N GLN A 729 -10.85 -18.70 -17.26
CA GLN A 729 -10.16 -19.37 -16.16
C GLN A 729 -8.67 -19.01 -16.22
N LEU A 730 -8.05 -18.79 -15.06
CA LEU A 730 -6.59 -18.66 -14.99
C LEU A 730 -5.91 -19.97 -15.42
N LEU A 731 -4.77 -19.85 -16.10
CA LEU A 731 -3.95 -21.00 -16.49
C LEU A 731 -3.48 -21.77 -15.25
N ASN A 732 -3.21 -23.07 -15.40
CA ASN A 732 -2.83 -23.94 -14.29
C ASN A 732 -1.71 -23.36 -13.42
N TRP A 733 -0.59 -22.89 -14.02
CA TRP A 733 0.51 -22.26 -13.29
C TRP A 733 0.12 -20.95 -12.56
N GLN A 734 -0.73 -20.12 -13.17
CA GLN A 734 -1.27 -18.89 -12.55
C GLN A 734 -2.10 -19.20 -11.30
N ALA A 735 -2.76 -20.36 -11.26
CA ALA A 735 -3.62 -20.83 -10.17
C ALA A 735 -2.93 -21.80 -9.18
N GLY A 736 -1.66 -22.15 -9.41
CA GLY A 736 -0.87 -23.11 -8.63
C GLY A 736 -1.21 -24.59 -8.88
N LEU A 737 -1.86 -24.89 -10.00
CA LEU A 737 -2.35 -26.21 -10.39
C LEU A 737 -1.43 -26.88 -11.43
N GLY A 738 -1.63 -28.17 -11.64
CA GLY A 738 -0.87 -28.97 -12.62
C GLY A 738 0.31 -29.72 -11.99
N LYS A 739 1.13 -30.38 -12.83
CA LYS A 739 2.37 -31.01 -12.40
C LYS A 739 3.46 -29.94 -12.33
N ASN A 740 4.17 -29.86 -11.19
CA ASN A 740 5.34 -28.99 -10.97
C ASN A 740 5.16 -27.51 -11.41
N PRO A 741 4.11 -26.79 -10.96
CA PRO A 741 3.95 -25.37 -11.29
C PRO A 741 5.20 -24.57 -10.92
N GLY A 742 5.66 -23.69 -11.82
CA GLY A 742 6.90 -22.94 -11.66
C GLY A 742 8.16 -23.63 -12.21
N SER A 743 8.14 -24.91 -12.62
CA SER A 743 9.31 -25.55 -13.25
C SER A 743 9.54 -25.12 -14.70
N GLU A 744 8.47 -24.79 -15.41
CA GLU A 744 8.49 -24.26 -16.79
C GLU A 744 8.51 -22.72 -16.82
N MET A 745 9.00 -22.09 -15.74
CA MET A 745 9.06 -20.62 -15.65
C MET A 745 10.13 -20.06 -16.59
N ASP A 746 9.70 -19.20 -17.51
CA ASP A 746 10.58 -18.35 -18.31
C ASP A 746 11.33 -17.36 -17.40
N ARG A 747 12.61 -17.66 -17.16
CA ARG A 747 13.54 -16.81 -16.39
C ARG A 747 14.18 -15.72 -17.23
N GLY A 748 14.00 -15.73 -18.56
CA GLY A 748 14.80 -14.93 -19.49
C GLY A 748 16.31 -15.11 -19.27
N GLY A 749 17.08 -14.09 -19.63
CA GLY A 749 18.48 -13.92 -19.21
C GLY A 749 18.63 -13.08 -17.95
N TYR A 750 17.70 -13.16 -16.99
CA TYR A 750 17.68 -12.29 -15.80
C TYR A 750 18.54 -12.86 -14.66
N GLU A 751 19.86 -12.87 -14.87
CA GLU A 751 20.83 -13.37 -13.88
C GLU A 751 20.92 -12.48 -12.63
N TRP A 752 21.17 -13.10 -11.46
CA TRP A 752 21.28 -12.40 -10.17
C TRP A 752 22.68 -12.55 -9.54
N PRO A 753 23.33 -11.44 -9.14
CA PRO A 753 22.96 -10.05 -9.45
C PRO A 753 23.15 -9.73 -10.95
N PRO A 754 22.52 -8.65 -11.47
CA PRO A 754 22.84 -8.17 -12.82
C PRO A 754 24.32 -7.76 -12.92
N GLU A 755 24.87 -7.74 -14.13
CA GLU A 755 26.25 -7.30 -14.38
C GLU A 755 26.47 -5.83 -13.97
N LYS A 756 25.47 -4.98 -14.22
CA LYS A 756 25.51 -3.53 -14.03
C LYS A 756 24.21 -2.98 -13.44
N ILE A 757 24.31 -1.86 -12.73
CA ILE A 757 23.19 -1.02 -12.29
C ILE A 757 23.49 0.46 -12.54
N GLY A 758 22.47 1.32 -12.55
CA GLY A 758 22.65 2.76 -12.71
C GLY A 758 23.29 3.45 -11.50
N LEU A 759 23.88 4.62 -11.73
CA LEU A 759 24.28 5.59 -10.72
C LEU A 759 23.46 6.87 -10.90
N GLY A 760 22.58 7.16 -9.95
CA GLY A 760 21.63 8.25 -10.08
C GLY A 760 20.38 7.81 -10.85
N THR A 761 20.55 7.38 -12.11
CA THR A 761 19.48 6.81 -12.95
C THR A 761 20.00 5.66 -13.82
N PHE A 762 19.09 4.86 -14.38
CA PHE A 762 19.42 3.81 -15.35
C PHE A 762 19.91 4.33 -16.72
N GLU A 763 19.69 5.60 -17.04
CA GLU A 763 20.19 6.25 -18.27
C GLU A 763 21.54 6.96 -18.05
N GLY A 764 21.93 7.16 -16.78
CA GLY A 764 23.22 7.73 -16.37
C GLY A 764 24.38 6.74 -16.39
N GLN A 765 25.46 7.08 -15.70
CA GLN A 765 26.64 6.22 -15.56
C GLN A 765 26.24 4.84 -15.01
N GLN A 766 26.65 3.76 -15.67
CA GLN A 766 26.45 2.39 -15.19
C GLN A 766 27.64 1.95 -14.32
N LEU A 767 27.37 1.33 -13.18
CA LEU A 767 28.37 0.74 -12.29
C LEU A 767 28.40 -0.77 -12.48
N SER A 768 29.61 -1.31 -12.62
CA SER A 768 29.90 -2.75 -12.55
C SER A 768 29.58 -3.27 -11.16
N VAL A 769 28.72 -4.28 -11.05
CA VAL A 769 28.38 -4.91 -9.75
C VAL A 769 29.59 -5.62 -9.12
N LYS A 770 30.62 -5.95 -9.91
CA LYS A 770 31.91 -6.48 -9.42
C LYS A 770 32.82 -5.43 -8.78
N ASP A 771 32.41 -4.15 -8.76
CA ASP A 771 33.11 -3.05 -8.10
C ASP A 771 32.31 -2.46 -6.91
N LEU A 772 31.09 -2.95 -6.66
CA LEU A 772 30.19 -2.42 -5.64
C LEU A 772 30.31 -3.11 -4.27
N PRO A 773 29.99 -2.42 -3.17
CA PRO A 773 29.78 -3.03 -1.86
C PRO A 773 28.72 -4.13 -1.91
N ARG A 774 29.07 -5.29 -1.32
CA ARG A 774 28.17 -6.44 -1.17
C ARG A 774 28.23 -7.01 0.24
N TRP A 775 27.20 -7.78 0.59
CA TRP A 775 27.09 -8.47 1.88
C TRP A 775 27.44 -9.96 1.70
N SER A 776 28.07 -10.57 2.69
CA SER A 776 28.43 -11.99 2.64
C SER A 776 27.29 -12.87 3.11
N LYS A 777 27.08 -14.03 2.44
CA LYS A 777 26.18 -15.09 2.91
C LYS A 777 26.82 -15.90 4.05
N THR A 778 27.01 -15.25 5.18
CA THR A 778 27.64 -15.78 6.40
C THR A 778 26.71 -15.86 7.59
N GLY A 779 25.56 -15.18 7.51
CA GLY A 779 24.75 -14.84 8.67
C GLY A 779 23.88 -15.94 9.23
N LYS A 780 23.60 -15.82 10.54
CA LYS A 780 22.91 -16.86 11.34
C LYS A 780 21.47 -16.48 11.68
N ASN A 781 20.57 -16.91 10.80
CA ASN A 781 19.11 -16.91 10.97
C ASN A 781 18.47 -15.52 10.99
N SER A 782 17.13 -15.50 10.97
CA SER A 782 16.34 -14.27 11.04
C SER A 782 16.31 -13.67 12.45
N PRO A 783 16.24 -12.33 12.58
CA PRO A 783 15.93 -11.66 13.83
C PRO A 783 14.48 -11.92 14.30
N LEU A 784 13.59 -12.41 13.41
CA LEU A 784 12.28 -12.90 13.85
C LEU A 784 12.42 -14.23 14.62
N PRO A 785 11.95 -14.32 15.88
CA PRO A 785 12.10 -15.51 16.70
C PRO A 785 11.14 -16.64 16.26
N TRP A 786 11.63 -17.58 15.45
CA TRP A 786 10.88 -18.76 15.02
C TRP A 786 10.77 -19.82 16.12
N PRO A 787 9.56 -20.34 16.44
CA PRO A 787 9.43 -21.52 17.28
C PRO A 787 9.99 -22.76 16.57
N LYS A 788 11.03 -23.37 17.14
CA LYS A 788 11.68 -24.57 16.61
C LYS A 788 10.66 -25.68 16.34
N GLY A 789 10.65 -26.24 15.13
CA GLY A 789 9.80 -27.37 14.75
C GLY A 789 8.40 -27.04 14.20
N LEU A 790 7.91 -25.78 14.28
CA LEU A 790 6.70 -25.37 13.56
C LEU A 790 6.94 -25.27 12.05
N TYR A 791 8.11 -24.73 11.68
CA TYR A 791 8.61 -24.85 10.32
C TYR A 791 9.37 -26.18 10.22
N ARG A 792 8.75 -27.17 9.57
CA ARG A 792 9.46 -28.35 9.05
C ARG A 792 9.77 -28.06 7.57
N PRO A 793 11.01 -28.30 7.10
CA PRO A 793 11.26 -28.48 5.67
C PRO A 793 10.28 -29.50 5.08
N ARG A 794 9.89 -29.33 3.81
CA ARG A 794 8.76 -30.07 3.22
C ARG A 794 8.92 -31.59 3.37
N PRO A 795 7.83 -32.34 3.62
CA PRO A 795 7.82 -33.79 3.39
C PRO A 795 8.27 -34.13 1.96
N LYS A 796 8.95 -35.26 1.80
CA LYS A 796 9.66 -35.64 0.57
C LYS A 796 8.73 -35.72 -0.66
N SER A 797 8.83 -34.73 -1.55
CA SER A 797 8.42 -34.87 -2.96
C SER A 797 9.64 -35.31 -3.79
N THR A 798 9.78 -36.63 -3.97
CA THR A 798 10.64 -37.29 -4.98
C THR A 798 11.90 -36.53 -5.44
N GLY A 799 12.97 -36.55 -4.64
CA GLY A 799 14.34 -36.29 -5.11
C GLY A 799 15.08 -35.07 -4.54
N GLU A 800 14.40 -34.11 -3.91
CA GLU A 800 15.12 -33.03 -3.21
C GLU A 800 15.83 -33.56 -1.93
N VAL A 801 17.07 -33.14 -1.75
CA VAL A 801 17.89 -33.36 -0.52
C VAL A 801 17.37 -32.46 0.61
N ASP A 802 17.64 -32.82 1.87
CA ASP A 802 17.32 -31.97 3.02
C ASP A 802 17.85 -30.54 2.82
N ARG A 803 16.95 -29.57 2.84
CA ARG A 803 17.27 -28.16 2.58
C ARG A 803 18.10 -27.60 3.74
N VAL A 804 19.42 -27.50 3.51
CA VAL A 804 20.30 -26.64 4.28
C VAL A 804 19.71 -25.23 4.28
N GLU A 805 19.54 -24.63 5.45
CA GLU A 805 19.04 -23.25 5.57
C GLU A 805 20.06 -22.31 4.90
N GLU A 806 19.63 -21.57 3.86
CA GLU A 806 20.52 -20.61 3.21
C GLU A 806 20.99 -19.57 4.25
N PRO A 807 22.31 -19.31 4.36
CA PRO A 807 22.82 -18.26 5.22
C PRO A 807 22.21 -16.90 4.89
N TRP A 808 22.21 -16.03 5.91
CA TRP A 808 21.78 -14.65 5.79
C TRP A 808 22.87 -13.78 5.16
N TYR A 809 22.46 -12.74 4.44
CA TYR A 809 23.36 -11.68 4.03
C TYR A 809 23.70 -10.81 5.25
N GLU A 810 24.97 -10.60 5.54
CA GLU A 810 25.46 -9.71 6.60
C GLU A 810 26.60 -8.81 6.07
N PRO A 811 26.83 -7.63 6.66
CA PRO A 811 28.04 -6.85 6.41
C PRO A 811 29.30 -7.68 6.65
N ILE A 812 30.30 -7.53 5.78
CA ILE A 812 31.59 -8.21 5.93
C ILE A 812 32.38 -7.56 7.08
N GLU A 813 32.95 -8.36 7.97
CA GLU A 813 33.72 -7.85 9.11
C GLU A 813 34.95 -7.04 8.65
N GLY A 814 35.17 -5.88 9.28
CA GLY A 814 36.26 -4.96 8.91
C GLY A 814 35.97 -4.06 7.70
N CYS A 815 34.83 -4.20 7.03
CA CYS A 815 34.46 -3.40 5.87
C CYS A 815 33.70 -2.12 6.21
N VAL A 816 34.01 -1.05 5.48
CA VAL A 816 33.29 0.22 5.54
C VAL A 816 32.22 0.25 4.47
N TYR A 817 30.98 0.49 4.86
CA TYR A 817 29.84 0.69 3.97
C TYR A 817 29.35 2.14 4.06
N PRO A 818 29.06 2.83 2.95
CA PRO A 818 28.33 4.10 2.95
C PRO A 818 26.95 3.97 3.61
N ASP A 819 26.36 5.10 4.02
CA ASP A 819 24.95 5.13 4.45
C ASP A 819 24.03 4.54 3.37
N ALA A 820 23.02 3.78 3.80
CA ALA A 820 22.10 3.04 2.94
C ALA A 820 21.35 3.91 1.94
N TYR A 821 21.23 5.22 2.16
CA TYR A 821 20.54 6.17 1.28
C TYR A 821 21.50 7.14 0.55
N SER A 822 22.81 6.98 0.75
CA SER A 822 23.89 7.81 0.20
C SER A 822 24.57 7.19 -1.03
N GLY A 823 25.35 7.99 -1.76
CA GLY A 823 26.11 7.50 -2.90
C GLY A 823 25.28 7.32 -4.19
N VAL A 824 24.34 8.24 -4.43
CA VAL A 824 23.47 8.29 -5.61
C VAL A 824 23.67 9.64 -6.31
N GLY A 825 24.03 9.63 -7.59
CA GLY A 825 24.21 10.85 -8.42
C GLY A 825 25.43 10.79 -9.34
N GLU A 826 25.37 11.53 -10.46
CA GLU A 826 26.25 11.41 -11.64
C GLU A 826 27.77 11.56 -11.40
N HIS A 827 28.19 12.08 -10.24
CA HIS A 827 29.60 12.34 -9.92
C HIS A 827 30.05 11.69 -8.60
N VAL A 828 29.30 10.71 -8.09
CA VAL A 828 29.70 9.93 -6.91
C VAL A 828 30.79 8.93 -7.29
N ALA A 829 31.98 9.08 -6.70
CA ALA A 829 33.00 8.04 -6.73
C ALA A 829 32.63 6.89 -5.78
N ILE A 830 32.88 5.64 -6.20
CA ILE A 830 32.89 4.48 -5.30
C ILE A 830 34.09 4.67 -4.36
N PRO A 831 33.92 4.82 -3.03
CA PRO A 831 35.06 5.09 -2.14
C PRO A 831 35.98 3.87 -2.04
N ASP A 832 37.29 4.06 -2.09
CA ASP A 832 38.27 2.97 -2.32
C ASP A 832 38.23 1.82 -1.30
N GLY A 833 37.80 2.09 -0.06
CA GLY A 833 37.64 1.06 0.99
C GLY A 833 36.35 0.24 0.90
N THR A 834 35.45 0.51 -0.05
CA THR A 834 34.07 -0.04 -0.06
C THR A 834 33.86 -1.24 -0.99
N LYS A 835 34.91 -1.69 -1.69
CA LYS A 835 34.90 -2.85 -2.63
C LYS A 835 34.74 -4.23 -1.96
N CYS A 836 34.13 -4.27 -0.79
CA CYS A 836 33.97 -5.46 0.02
C CYS A 836 32.97 -6.45 -0.58
N GLY A 837 33.39 -7.70 -0.74
CA GLY A 837 32.61 -8.76 -1.39
C GLY A 837 32.55 -8.65 -2.92
N ALA A 838 33.10 -7.59 -3.50
CA ALA A 838 33.02 -7.30 -4.93
C ALA A 838 33.89 -8.26 -5.78
N SER A 839 35.07 -8.62 -5.25
CA SER A 839 36.08 -9.49 -5.88
C SER A 839 35.88 -11.00 -5.69
N ALA A 840 34.71 -11.43 -5.19
CA ALA A 840 34.46 -12.82 -4.77
C ALA A 840 33.54 -13.63 -5.71
N PHE A 841 33.31 -13.16 -6.95
CA PHE A 841 32.44 -13.78 -7.97
C PHE A 841 33.01 -13.63 -9.39
#